data_AF-A0A7V3DW41-F1
#
_entry.id   AF-A0A7V3DW41-F1
#
_cell.length_a   1.000
_cell.length_b   1.000
_cell.length_c   1.000
_cell.angle_alpha   90.00
_cell.angle_beta   90.00
_cell.angle_gamma   90.00
#
_symmetry.space_group_name_H-M   'P 1'
#
loop_
_entity.id
_entity.type
_entity.pdbx_description
1 polymer ?
#
loop_
_entity_poly.entity_id
_entity_poly.type
_entity_poly.pdbx_seq_one_letter_code
_entity_poly.pdbx_strand_id
1 'polypeptide(L)'
;YGPGVCYAAGYYYKTSQDARSRNWTARDLAQPRYARSPFFLERNGGAGHFAFAFELMKGHGACCLASFPDTESNTSDDMLAEAAEFAILDYRPFFNNRASVSPIGEFTRAYDNPTTALLRWIERENDGFVIGIPVFGSFETYAGGVYDAGDRPEPTLGFHALFVCGYDAATDAFRVVNSWGEQWGENGYGWLSARFVRTYAIEAWRMESAPAFTPNRRMVVKGRRQSVSTKRCVITYRPRGDGRLLIDAHGVSIAGEDTGGDLRIRLQAGVPSSEPIPLLVTSGPLRRLYTEAPIAALEVNGRLDSVTARRCWIGSVTGENIRRIRMSATPNATWQQMSHYLAGNPRDYYDQEEKWLDNHVDTTIADVWSGPDFEDDPPPNYSRRARTTIQLSGVRASDILTYWSPVIRISSKKQFRRGFGTCYSVGGILPDAIIEPDAEAALSISVRGGAIEAESISAGQIDRVAAAGMRISTRLDSLTGQRKTLDDYLAGNIRAGGIDSWGPLRQISAQGGNLIFSDIFSAHSIGRLSATHAKYYVRRLRRVEYAGGFLGDATEPGNVETTGDFWEDLAGHSPDIRSVFGSLGVAGVFNAADAAGRVHHIATLGYGRVPPQFYPPVITGEGWSRTRIRITGGDASTFIDHPPNN
;
A
#
# COMPACT_ATOMS: atom_id res chain seq x y z
N TYR A 1 4.35 19.34 -19.51
CA TYR A 1 2.90 19.17 -19.65
C TYR A 1 2.06 20.03 -18.71
N GLY A 2 2.51 20.37 -17.49
CA GLY A 2 1.69 21.21 -16.58
C GLY A 2 0.35 20.56 -16.21
N PRO A 3 -0.72 21.34 -15.98
CA PRO A 3 -2.05 20.82 -15.62
C PRO A 3 -2.76 20.08 -16.75
N GLY A 4 -2.33 20.25 -18.01
CA GLY A 4 -2.92 19.57 -19.17
C GLY A 4 -2.98 18.04 -19.04
N VAL A 5 -2.06 17.44 -18.28
CA VAL A 5 -2.10 16.00 -17.95
C VAL A 5 -3.38 15.63 -17.21
N CYS A 6 -3.77 16.43 -16.23
CA CYS A 6 -4.92 16.15 -15.38
C CYS A 6 -6.23 16.31 -16.14
N TYR A 7 -6.31 17.28 -17.06
CA TYR A 7 -7.45 17.42 -17.97
C TYR A 7 -7.52 16.25 -18.96
N ALA A 8 -6.41 15.92 -19.62
CA ALA A 8 -6.37 14.82 -20.58
C ALA A 8 -6.71 13.47 -19.92
N ALA A 9 -6.09 13.15 -18.79
CA ALA A 9 -6.22 11.84 -18.13
C ALA A 9 -7.49 11.72 -17.26
N GLY A 10 -7.81 12.74 -16.47
CA GLY A 10 -8.98 12.75 -15.58
C GLY A 10 -10.23 13.22 -16.29
N TYR A 11 -10.30 14.54 -16.57
CA TYR A 11 -11.51 15.18 -17.07
C TYR A 11 -12.03 14.58 -18.38
N TYR A 12 -11.15 14.34 -19.36
CA TYR A 12 -11.56 13.76 -20.64
C TYR A 12 -11.51 12.24 -20.64
N TYR A 13 -10.34 11.64 -20.44
CA TYR A 13 -10.19 10.19 -20.65
C TYR A 13 -10.99 9.36 -19.64
N LYS A 14 -10.78 9.57 -18.33
CA LYS A 14 -11.49 8.80 -17.30
C LYS A 14 -13.00 9.02 -17.35
N THR A 15 -13.46 10.27 -17.47
CA THR A 15 -14.90 10.56 -17.63
C THR A 15 -15.48 9.83 -18.85
N SER A 16 -14.76 9.77 -19.97
CA SER A 16 -15.25 9.03 -21.16
C SER A 16 -15.37 7.53 -20.90
N GLN A 17 -14.44 6.93 -20.15
CA GLN A 17 -14.52 5.51 -19.78
C GLN A 17 -15.69 5.25 -18.84
N ASP A 18 -15.91 6.13 -17.86
CA ASP A 18 -17.03 6.01 -16.91
C ASP A 18 -18.38 6.19 -17.59
N ALA A 19 -18.49 7.15 -18.51
CA ALA A 19 -19.70 7.36 -19.28
C ALA A 19 -20.07 6.12 -20.10
N ARG A 20 -19.08 5.46 -20.72
CA ARG A 20 -19.31 4.22 -21.47
C ARG A 20 -19.69 3.05 -20.57
N SER A 21 -18.99 2.87 -19.45
CA SER A 21 -19.22 1.72 -18.57
C SER A 21 -20.53 1.81 -17.79
N ARG A 22 -20.97 3.03 -17.46
CA ARG A 22 -22.18 3.32 -16.68
C ARG A 22 -23.36 3.83 -17.55
N ASN A 23 -23.21 3.83 -18.88
CA ASN A 23 -24.21 4.30 -19.85
C ASN A 23 -24.70 5.74 -19.61
N TRP A 24 -23.80 6.66 -19.25
CA TRP A 24 -24.15 8.07 -19.05
C TRP A 24 -24.39 8.78 -20.39
N THR A 25 -25.38 9.68 -20.40
CA THR A 25 -25.79 10.45 -21.57
C THR A 25 -25.07 11.81 -21.62
N ALA A 26 -25.20 12.53 -22.74
CA ALA A 26 -24.72 13.90 -22.84
C ALA A 26 -25.36 14.84 -21.79
N ARG A 27 -26.62 14.59 -21.40
CA ARG A 27 -27.31 15.35 -20.35
C ARG A 27 -26.73 15.08 -18.96
N ASP A 28 -26.26 13.87 -18.72
CA ASP A 28 -25.54 13.54 -17.49
C ASP A 28 -24.18 14.24 -17.48
N LEU A 29 -23.42 14.13 -18.57
CA LEU A 29 -22.10 14.75 -18.70
C LEU A 29 -22.10 16.28 -18.65
N ALA A 30 -23.24 16.94 -18.90
CA ALA A 30 -23.40 18.38 -18.69
C ALA A 30 -23.37 18.78 -17.20
N GLN A 31 -23.51 17.84 -16.27
CA GLN A 31 -23.50 18.11 -14.83
C GLN A 31 -22.11 17.78 -14.24
N PRO A 32 -21.52 18.67 -13.41
CA PRO A 32 -20.18 18.49 -12.86
C PRO A 32 -19.98 17.19 -12.05
N ARG A 33 -21.04 16.61 -11.48
CA ARG A 33 -20.96 15.35 -10.71
C ARG A 33 -20.58 14.13 -11.54
N TYR A 34 -20.75 14.17 -12.86
CA TYR A 34 -20.37 13.07 -13.74
C TYR A 34 -18.95 13.23 -14.30
N ALA A 35 -18.47 14.47 -14.45
CA ALA A 35 -17.10 14.75 -14.86
C ALA A 35 -16.10 14.47 -13.72
N ARG A 36 -14.96 13.87 -14.04
CA ARG A 36 -13.86 13.72 -13.08
C ARG A 36 -13.10 15.02 -12.91
N SER A 37 -12.73 15.36 -11.68
CA SER A 37 -12.01 16.61 -11.39
C SER A 37 -10.54 16.55 -11.86
N PRO A 38 -10.11 17.41 -12.80
CA PRO A 38 -8.69 17.56 -13.10
C PRO A 38 -7.95 18.23 -11.93
N PHE A 39 -8.64 19.04 -11.14
CA PHE A 39 -8.08 19.75 -10.00
C PHE A 39 -7.74 18.82 -8.85
N PHE A 40 -8.55 17.78 -8.62
CA PHE A 40 -8.21 16.72 -7.67
C PHE A 40 -6.89 16.05 -8.05
N LEU A 41 -6.73 15.67 -9.33
CA LEU A 41 -5.48 15.07 -9.78
C LEU A 41 -4.32 16.08 -9.64
N GLU A 42 -4.50 17.32 -10.08
CA GLU A 42 -3.47 18.36 -10.00
C GLU A 42 -3.01 18.59 -8.55
N ARG A 43 -3.95 18.82 -7.62
CA ARG A 43 -3.69 19.08 -6.20
C ARG A 43 -2.92 17.93 -5.55
N ASN A 44 -3.21 16.69 -5.96
CA ASN A 44 -2.63 15.49 -5.37
C ASN A 44 -1.37 14.99 -6.10
N GLY A 45 -0.79 15.78 -7.01
CA GLY A 45 0.47 15.44 -7.71
C GLY A 45 0.27 14.67 -9.02
N GLY A 46 -0.85 14.85 -9.71
CA GLY A 46 -1.08 14.28 -11.04
C GLY A 46 -0.47 15.13 -12.16
N ALA A 47 -0.12 16.38 -11.86
CA ALA A 47 0.34 17.33 -12.85
C ALA A 47 1.71 16.95 -13.44
N GLY A 48 1.90 17.27 -14.72
CA GLY A 48 3.19 17.18 -15.39
C GLY A 48 3.63 15.79 -15.87
N HIS A 49 3.07 14.69 -15.38
CA HIS A 49 3.42 13.32 -15.80
C HIS A 49 2.22 12.36 -15.81
N PHE A 50 1.94 11.71 -16.95
CA PHE A 50 0.82 10.76 -17.07
C PHE A 50 0.88 9.62 -16.05
N ALA A 51 2.08 9.06 -15.82
CA ALA A 51 2.25 7.98 -14.86
C ALA A 51 1.81 8.36 -13.44
N PHE A 52 1.96 9.63 -13.04
CA PHE A 52 1.56 10.06 -11.69
C PHE A 52 0.05 10.21 -11.58
N ALA A 53 -0.58 10.85 -12.57
CA ALA A 53 -2.03 10.93 -12.65
C ALA A 53 -2.67 9.53 -12.63
N PHE A 54 -2.08 8.57 -13.35
CA PHE A 54 -2.60 7.19 -13.35
C PHE A 54 -2.33 6.44 -12.05
N GLU A 55 -1.20 6.62 -11.37
CA GLU A 55 -0.97 5.99 -10.05
C GLU A 55 -1.93 6.56 -8.99
N LEU A 56 -2.23 7.87 -9.03
CA LEU A 56 -3.26 8.49 -8.20
C LEU A 56 -4.63 7.87 -8.48
N MET A 57 -5.03 7.81 -9.75
CA MET A 57 -6.30 7.19 -10.14
C MET A 57 -6.34 5.69 -9.84
N LYS A 58 -5.20 5.00 -9.79
CA LYS A 58 -5.17 3.59 -9.44
C LYS A 58 -5.40 3.40 -7.95
N GLY A 59 -4.85 4.30 -7.12
CA GLY A 59 -4.89 4.19 -5.66
C GLY A 59 -6.08 4.82 -5.01
N HIS A 60 -6.36 6.06 -5.36
CA HIS A 60 -7.49 6.79 -4.80
C HIS A 60 -8.65 6.91 -5.77
N GLY A 61 -8.42 6.68 -7.08
CA GLY A 61 -9.39 7.03 -8.11
C GLY A 61 -9.47 8.52 -8.36
N ALA A 62 -10.64 9.01 -8.75
CA ALA A 62 -10.86 10.42 -9.08
C ALA A 62 -12.29 10.84 -8.70
N CYS A 63 -12.40 11.77 -7.75
CA CYS A 63 -13.69 12.36 -7.38
C CYS A 63 -14.24 13.22 -8.53
N CYS A 64 -15.51 13.57 -8.43
CA CYS A 64 -16.17 14.38 -9.42
C CYS A 64 -15.80 15.87 -9.32
N LEU A 65 -16.03 16.59 -10.41
CA LEU A 65 -15.79 18.03 -10.48
C LEU A 65 -16.71 18.81 -9.53
N ALA A 66 -17.89 18.28 -9.18
CA ALA A 66 -18.76 18.93 -8.20
C ALA A 66 -18.15 18.93 -6.78
N SER A 67 -17.51 17.84 -6.38
CA SER A 67 -16.89 17.69 -5.06
C SER A 67 -15.52 18.39 -4.99
N PHE A 68 -14.84 18.54 -6.12
CA PHE A 68 -13.51 19.17 -6.19
C PHE A 68 -13.46 20.16 -7.37
N PRO A 69 -14.07 21.35 -7.23
CA PRO A 69 -14.34 22.26 -8.35
C PRO A 69 -13.14 23.09 -8.82
N ASP A 70 -12.08 23.22 -8.02
CA ASP A 70 -10.95 24.11 -8.31
C ASP A 70 -9.66 23.70 -7.59
N THR A 71 -8.58 24.44 -7.82
CA THR A 71 -7.26 24.21 -7.21
C THR A 71 -7.12 24.71 -5.76
N GLU A 72 -8.11 25.46 -5.26
CA GLU A 72 -8.15 25.94 -3.87
C GLU A 72 -8.74 24.88 -2.92
N SER A 73 -9.52 23.96 -3.48
CA SER A 73 -10.07 22.79 -2.80
C SER A 73 -8.97 21.91 -2.18
N ASN A 74 -9.27 21.32 -1.01
CA ASN A 74 -8.39 20.41 -0.29
C ASN A 74 -8.98 19.01 -0.24
N THR A 75 -8.11 18.02 -0.33
CA THR A 75 -8.49 16.61 -0.21
C THR A 75 -8.99 16.31 1.20
N SER A 76 -10.04 15.49 1.32
CA SER A 76 -10.56 14.94 2.58
C SER A 76 -10.80 13.44 2.44
N ASP A 77 -11.03 12.75 3.55
CA ASP A 77 -11.33 11.30 3.54
C ASP A 77 -12.63 11.00 2.78
N ASP A 78 -13.65 11.84 2.92
CA ASP A 78 -14.90 11.72 2.14
C ASP A 78 -14.66 11.80 0.63
N MET A 79 -13.77 12.69 0.19
CA MET A 79 -13.41 12.81 -1.23
C MET A 79 -12.62 11.61 -1.72
N LEU A 80 -11.75 11.02 -0.88
CA LEU A 80 -11.06 9.78 -1.22
C LEU A 80 -12.01 8.59 -1.32
N ALA A 81 -12.98 8.50 -0.40
CA ALA A 81 -14.03 7.48 -0.45
C ALA A 81 -14.87 7.59 -1.72
N GLU A 82 -15.27 8.81 -2.12
CA GLU A 82 -15.95 9.04 -3.39
C GLU A 82 -15.05 8.67 -4.59
N ALA A 83 -13.79 9.10 -4.55
CA ALA A 83 -12.85 8.87 -5.63
C ALA A 83 -12.62 7.37 -5.89
N ALA A 84 -12.63 6.53 -4.84
CA ALA A 84 -12.38 5.10 -4.92
C ALA A 84 -13.34 4.36 -5.86
N GLU A 85 -14.59 4.81 -5.99
CA GLU A 85 -15.55 4.26 -6.98
C GLU A 85 -15.09 4.39 -8.43
N PHE A 86 -14.18 5.33 -8.66
CA PHE A 86 -13.65 5.69 -9.96
C PHE A 86 -12.16 5.34 -10.07
N ALA A 87 -11.69 4.38 -9.28
CA ALA A 87 -10.36 3.83 -9.42
C ALA A 87 -10.16 3.14 -10.78
N ILE A 88 -8.92 3.18 -11.30
CA ILE A 88 -8.53 2.48 -12.52
C ILE A 88 -7.90 1.14 -12.16
N LEU A 89 -8.04 0.14 -13.02
CA LEU A 89 -7.47 -1.18 -12.77
C LEU A 89 -5.95 -1.19 -13.01
N ASP A 90 -5.52 -0.61 -14.12
CA ASP A 90 -4.10 -0.50 -14.47
C ASP A 90 -3.89 0.55 -15.56
N TYR A 91 -2.63 0.78 -15.95
CA TYR A 91 -2.29 1.68 -17.05
C TYR A 91 -0.97 1.28 -17.72
N ARG A 92 -0.80 1.63 -18.99
CA ARG A 92 0.37 1.22 -19.80
C ARG A 92 0.75 2.24 -20.87
N PRO A 93 2.05 2.44 -21.15
CA PRO A 93 2.48 3.19 -22.31
C PRO A 93 2.36 2.34 -23.58
N PHE A 94 1.97 2.96 -24.68
CA PHE A 94 2.26 2.44 -26.03
C PHE A 94 3.72 2.69 -26.38
N PHE A 95 4.21 3.89 -26.06
CA PHE A 95 5.59 4.32 -26.15
C PHE A 95 5.83 5.44 -25.13
N ASN A 96 7.10 5.61 -24.73
CA ASN A 96 7.53 6.65 -23.80
C ASN A 96 8.97 7.06 -24.18
N ASN A 97 9.07 8.04 -25.07
CA ASN A 97 10.33 8.56 -25.57
C ASN A 97 10.88 9.63 -24.62
N ARG A 98 12.20 9.74 -24.59
CA ARG A 98 12.86 10.92 -24.03
C ARG A 98 12.85 12.02 -25.08
N ALA A 99 12.40 13.22 -24.73
CA ALA A 99 12.46 14.35 -25.64
C ALA A 99 13.91 14.67 -26.01
N SER A 100 14.20 14.74 -27.31
CA SER A 100 15.52 15.10 -27.84
C SER A 100 15.43 16.43 -28.56
N VAL A 101 15.69 17.50 -27.80
CA VAL A 101 15.54 18.89 -28.24
C VAL A 101 16.81 19.66 -27.91
N SER A 102 17.25 20.53 -28.82
CA SER A 102 18.40 21.43 -28.65
C SER A 102 18.09 22.51 -27.59
N PRO A 103 19.11 23.24 -27.08
CA PRO A 103 18.87 24.34 -26.13
C PRO A 103 17.93 25.44 -26.64
N ILE A 104 17.78 25.57 -27.96
CA ILE A 104 16.91 26.56 -28.59
C ILE A 104 15.54 25.99 -29.02
N GLY A 105 15.21 24.74 -28.67
CA GLY A 105 13.88 24.17 -28.92
C GLY A 105 13.76 23.32 -30.19
N GLU A 106 14.84 23.05 -30.92
CA GLU A 106 14.78 22.26 -32.16
C GLU A 106 14.87 20.76 -31.89
N PHE A 107 14.02 19.97 -32.55
CA PHE A 107 14.11 18.51 -32.47
C PHE A 107 15.39 18.00 -33.15
N THR A 108 16.19 17.24 -32.42
CA THR A 108 17.45 16.68 -32.93
C THR A 108 17.26 15.28 -33.52
N ARG A 109 16.09 14.67 -33.32
CA ARG A 109 15.77 13.32 -33.80
C ARG A 109 14.26 13.10 -33.95
N ALA A 110 13.89 12.47 -35.06
CA ALA A 110 12.58 11.87 -35.29
C ALA A 110 12.42 10.51 -34.56
N TYR A 111 11.21 10.22 -34.10
CA TYR A 111 10.81 8.91 -33.58
C TYR A 111 10.18 8.03 -34.67
N ASP A 112 10.00 6.76 -34.31
CA ASP A 112 9.23 5.77 -35.08
C ASP A 112 8.17 5.15 -34.16
N ASN A 113 7.21 5.97 -33.74
CA ASN A 113 6.19 5.53 -32.79
C ASN A 113 5.23 4.53 -33.45
N PRO A 114 4.75 3.51 -32.70
CA PRO A 114 3.93 2.42 -33.25
C PRO A 114 2.48 2.85 -33.49
N THR A 115 2.23 3.71 -34.48
CA THR A 115 0.87 4.22 -34.78
C THR A 115 -0.12 3.10 -35.08
N THR A 116 0.32 1.99 -35.69
CA THR A 116 -0.54 0.82 -35.93
C THR A 116 -1.08 0.19 -34.64
N ALA A 117 -0.34 0.28 -33.53
CA ALA A 117 -0.82 -0.20 -32.24
C ALA A 117 -1.87 0.75 -31.63
N LEU A 118 -1.72 2.06 -31.84
CA LEU A 118 -2.70 3.07 -31.44
C LEU A 118 -4.02 2.90 -32.20
N LEU A 119 -3.95 2.71 -33.53
CA LEU A 119 -5.12 2.46 -34.37
C LEU A 119 -5.88 1.21 -33.93
N ARG A 120 -5.15 0.10 -33.77
CA ARG A 120 -5.75 -1.16 -33.28
C ARG A 120 -6.42 -1.00 -31.92
N TRP A 121 -5.94 -0.12 -31.05
CA TRP A 121 -6.57 0.14 -29.77
C TRP A 121 -7.92 0.83 -29.94
N ILE A 122 -7.96 1.93 -30.71
CA ILE A 122 -9.20 2.65 -31.00
C ILE A 122 -10.21 1.71 -31.67
N GLU A 123 -9.79 0.94 -32.67
CA GLU A 123 -10.70 0.08 -33.46
C GLU A 123 -11.22 -1.13 -32.69
N ARG A 124 -10.37 -1.80 -31.90
CA ARG A 124 -10.73 -3.09 -31.28
C ARG A 124 -11.31 -2.94 -29.88
N GLU A 125 -10.82 -1.99 -29.11
CA GLU A 125 -11.25 -1.77 -27.73
C GLU A 125 -12.28 -0.65 -27.64
N ASN A 126 -12.51 0.10 -28.73
CA ASN A 126 -13.42 1.24 -28.78
C ASN A 126 -13.12 2.25 -27.66
N ASP A 127 -11.82 2.52 -27.46
CA ASP A 127 -11.33 3.39 -26.39
C ASP A 127 -10.27 4.37 -26.89
N GLY A 128 -10.18 5.51 -26.20
CA GLY A 128 -9.18 6.53 -26.48
C GLY A 128 -7.86 6.27 -25.77
N PHE A 129 -6.95 7.24 -25.83
CA PHE A 129 -5.69 7.25 -25.10
C PHE A 129 -5.20 8.68 -24.91
N VAL A 130 -4.28 8.91 -23.97
CA VAL A 130 -3.65 10.22 -23.79
C VAL A 130 -2.31 10.27 -24.49
N ILE A 131 -1.95 11.44 -25.00
CA ILE A 131 -0.72 11.66 -25.76
C ILE A 131 -0.01 12.93 -25.28
N GLY A 132 1.31 12.84 -25.15
CA GLY A 132 2.20 13.96 -24.89
C GLY A 132 2.90 14.37 -26.18
N ILE A 133 2.73 15.62 -26.59
CA ILE A 133 3.26 16.16 -27.85
C ILE A 133 4.13 17.40 -27.60
N PRO A 134 5.07 17.72 -28.51
CA PRO A 134 5.59 19.08 -28.58
C PRO A 134 4.52 20.06 -29.06
N VAL A 135 4.59 21.28 -28.54
CA VAL A 135 3.81 22.42 -29.04
C VAL A 135 4.74 23.27 -29.89
N PHE A 136 4.32 23.53 -31.11
CA PHE A 136 4.94 24.47 -32.03
C PHE A 136 4.03 25.72 -32.15
N GLY A 137 4.53 26.86 -32.61
CA GLY A 137 3.73 28.08 -32.73
C GLY A 137 2.52 27.93 -33.66
N SER A 138 2.67 27.15 -34.73
CA SER A 138 1.61 26.71 -35.64
C SER A 138 0.56 25.81 -34.96
N PHE A 139 0.93 25.05 -33.93
CA PHE A 139 -0.03 24.28 -33.14
C PHE A 139 -0.80 25.17 -32.14
N GLU A 140 -0.09 26.11 -31.51
CA GLU A 140 -0.71 27.09 -30.59
C GLU A 140 -1.82 27.89 -31.29
N THR A 141 -1.60 28.23 -32.56
CA THR A 141 -2.52 29.00 -33.40
C THR A 141 -3.39 28.15 -34.34
N TYR A 142 -3.43 26.83 -34.15
CA TYR A 142 -4.24 25.91 -34.95
C TYR A 142 -5.73 26.29 -34.92
N ALA A 143 -6.35 26.38 -36.10
CA ALA A 143 -7.76 26.74 -36.27
C ALA A 143 -8.58 25.69 -37.06
N GLY A 144 -7.95 24.67 -37.65
CA GLY A 144 -8.64 23.62 -38.40
C GLY A 144 -7.76 22.84 -39.38
N GLY A 145 -8.29 21.72 -39.90
CA GLY A 145 -7.60 20.83 -40.85
C GLY A 145 -6.77 19.74 -40.16
N VAL A 146 -5.90 19.06 -40.91
CA VAL A 146 -5.00 18.05 -40.33
C VAL A 146 -3.67 18.70 -39.98
N TYR A 147 -3.38 18.80 -38.68
CA TYR A 147 -2.14 19.36 -38.18
C TYR A 147 -0.96 18.41 -38.44
N ASP A 148 0.09 18.97 -39.04
CA ASP A 148 1.36 18.30 -39.29
C ASP A 148 2.49 19.34 -39.22
N ALA A 149 3.62 18.98 -38.60
CA ALA A 149 4.72 19.92 -38.35
C ALA A 149 5.82 19.92 -39.45
N GLY A 150 5.62 19.19 -40.56
CA GLY A 150 6.64 19.05 -41.61
C GLY A 150 7.89 18.29 -41.17
N ASP A 151 8.90 18.19 -42.04
CA ASP A 151 10.16 17.50 -41.73
C ASP A 151 11.14 18.36 -40.91
N ARG A 152 10.90 19.67 -40.90
CA ARG A 152 11.71 20.67 -40.21
C ARG A 152 10.76 21.60 -39.45
N PRO A 153 10.25 21.15 -38.30
CA PRO A 153 9.36 21.97 -37.51
C PRO A 153 10.12 23.16 -36.95
N GLU A 154 9.38 24.22 -36.66
CA GLU A 154 9.88 25.35 -35.87
C GLU A 154 10.31 24.91 -34.46
N PRO A 155 11.08 25.73 -33.72
CA PRO A 155 11.39 25.44 -32.34
C PRO A 155 10.14 25.22 -31.48
N THR A 156 10.17 24.20 -30.63
CA THR A 156 9.07 23.91 -29.74
C THR A 156 8.95 24.96 -28.63
N LEU A 157 7.72 25.41 -28.37
CA LEU A 157 7.37 26.29 -27.27
C LEU A 157 7.28 25.53 -25.93
N GLY A 158 7.23 24.20 -25.98
CA GLY A 158 7.08 23.35 -24.81
C GLY A 158 6.38 22.04 -25.14
N PHE A 159 5.88 21.36 -24.11
CA PHE A 159 5.22 20.06 -24.28
C PHE A 159 3.84 20.08 -23.64
N HIS A 160 2.84 19.56 -24.36
CA HIS A 160 1.44 19.54 -23.94
C HIS A 160 0.82 18.14 -23.99
N ALA A 161 -0.21 17.94 -23.18
CA ALA A 161 -0.91 16.68 -23.02
C ALA A 161 -2.34 16.81 -23.57
N LEU A 162 -2.76 15.83 -24.37
CA LEU A 162 -4.05 15.80 -25.04
C LEU A 162 -4.72 14.44 -24.86
N PHE A 163 -6.04 14.40 -25.03
CA PHE A 163 -6.79 13.15 -25.14
C PHE A 163 -7.12 12.87 -26.60
N VAL A 164 -6.72 11.69 -27.09
CA VAL A 164 -7.09 11.16 -28.40
C VAL A 164 -8.39 10.39 -28.27
N CYS A 165 -9.44 10.89 -28.92
CA CYS A 165 -10.80 10.36 -28.81
C CYS A 165 -11.29 9.64 -30.06
N GLY A 166 -10.49 9.60 -31.13
CA GLY A 166 -10.85 8.91 -32.36
C GLY A 166 -9.75 8.97 -33.42
N TYR A 167 -10.06 8.42 -34.58
CA TYR A 167 -9.19 8.42 -35.75
C TYR A 167 -10.06 8.46 -37.02
N ASP A 168 -9.59 9.19 -38.02
CA ASP A 168 -10.18 9.20 -39.36
C ASP A 168 -9.23 8.55 -40.35
N ALA A 169 -9.69 7.45 -40.95
CA ALA A 169 -8.93 6.68 -41.92
C ALA A 169 -8.83 7.39 -43.28
N ALA A 170 -9.75 8.28 -43.62
CA ALA A 170 -9.73 9.00 -44.89
C ALA A 170 -8.59 10.04 -44.94
N THR A 171 -8.36 10.70 -43.80
CA THR A 171 -7.32 11.74 -43.67
C THR A 171 -6.04 11.26 -42.95
N ASP A 172 -6.00 9.99 -42.53
CA ASP A 172 -4.93 9.39 -41.73
C ASP A 172 -4.55 10.25 -40.51
N ALA A 173 -5.56 10.64 -39.73
CA ALA A 173 -5.40 11.58 -38.63
C ALA A 173 -6.13 11.16 -37.34
N PHE A 174 -5.49 11.44 -36.20
CA PHE A 174 -6.03 11.22 -34.86
C PHE A 174 -6.81 12.44 -34.39
N ARG A 175 -8.06 12.24 -33.96
CA ARG A 175 -8.88 13.30 -33.37
C ARG A 175 -8.47 13.50 -31.92
N VAL A 176 -8.17 14.74 -31.55
CA VAL A 176 -7.82 15.14 -30.19
C VAL A 176 -8.81 16.14 -29.63
N VAL A 177 -8.98 16.11 -28.32
CA VAL A 177 -9.58 17.21 -27.55
C VAL A 177 -8.49 17.86 -26.69
N ASN A 178 -8.50 19.19 -26.69
CA ASN A 178 -7.54 20.03 -25.97
C ASN A 178 -8.20 20.70 -24.76
N SER A 179 -7.37 21.15 -23.81
CA SER A 179 -7.77 21.84 -22.59
C SER A 179 -7.47 23.35 -22.65
N TRP A 180 -7.57 23.96 -23.84
CA TRP A 180 -7.33 25.41 -24.07
C TRP A 180 -8.61 26.18 -24.43
N GLY A 181 -9.77 25.60 -24.13
CA GLY A 181 -11.07 26.19 -24.39
C GLY A 181 -11.56 25.98 -25.82
N GLU A 182 -12.82 26.34 -26.05
CA GLU A 182 -13.53 26.08 -27.31
C GLU A 182 -13.06 26.96 -28.47
N GLN A 183 -12.39 28.09 -28.17
CA GLN A 183 -11.87 29.00 -29.20
C GLN A 183 -10.62 28.45 -29.90
N TRP A 184 -9.97 27.43 -29.34
CA TRP A 184 -8.83 26.79 -29.96
C TRP A 184 -9.28 25.69 -30.92
N GLY A 185 -8.69 25.65 -32.12
CA GLY A 185 -9.00 24.64 -33.13
C GLY A 185 -10.47 24.64 -33.56
N GLU A 186 -11.04 23.45 -33.62
CA GLU A 186 -12.41 23.21 -34.08
C GLU A 186 -13.32 22.94 -32.87
N ASN A 187 -13.72 24.01 -32.17
CA ASN A 187 -14.49 23.94 -30.92
C ASN A 187 -13.77 23.17 -29.81
N GLY A 188 -12.47 23.42 -29.63
CA GLY A 188 -11.61 22.71 -28.67
C GLY A 188 -11.07 21.36 -29.15
N TYR A 189 -11.44 20.93 -30.37
CA TYR A 189 -10.92 19.73 -31.02
C TYR A 189 -9.84 20.06 -32.07
N GLY A 190 -9.06 19.06 -32.43
CA GLY A 190 -8.18 19.14 -33.59
C GLY A 190 -7.83 17.76 -34.14
N TRP A 191 -7.06 17.75 -35.22
CA TRP A 191 -6.60 16.53 -35.87
C TRP A 191 -5.08 16.51 -35.96
N LEU A 192 -4.45 15.45 -35.47
CA LEU A 192 -3.01 15.24 -35.60
C LEU A 192 -2.77 14.19 -36.70
N SER A 193 -1.97 14.50 -37.72
CA SER A 193 -1.61 13.50 -38.72
C SER A 193 -0.94 12.29 -38.07
N ALA A 194 -1.16 11.09 -38.60
CA ALA A 194 -0.46 9.91 -38.10
C ALA A 194 1.06 10.03 -38.26
N ARG A 195 1.52 10.81 -39.25
CA ARG A 195 2.93 11.16 -39.44
C ARG A 195 3.45 11.98 -38.26
N PHE A 196 2.75 13.04 -37.84
CA PHE A 196 3.13 13.84 -36.69
C PHE A 196 3.23 12.99 -35.43
N VAL A 197 2.23 12.13 -35.17
CA VAL A 197 2.23 11.21 -34.02
C VAL A 197 3.40 10.22 -34.09
N ARG A 198 3.67 9.65 -35.26
CA ARG A 198 4.80 8.74 -35.49
C ARG A 198 6.15 9.39 -35.20
N THR A 199 6.32 10.63 -35.66
CA THR A 199 7.62 11.30 -35.74
C THR A 199 7.94 12.15 -34.52
N TYR A 200 6.95 12.81 -33.91
CA TYR A 200 7.19 13.86 -32.90
C TYR A 200 6.55 13.60 -31.55
N ALA A 201 5.52 12.74 -31.45
CA ALA A 201 4.90 12.47 -30.16
C ALA A 201 5.91 11.87 -29.18
N ILE A 202 5.90 12.38 -27.95
CA ILE A 202 6.86 12.03 -26.91
C ILE A 202 6.41 10.76 -26.20
N GLU A 203 5.16 10.69 -25.80
CA GLU A 203 4.62 9.52 -25.11
C GLU A 203 3.13 9.35 -25.40
N ALA A 204 2.63 8.12 -25.32
CA ALA A 204 1.21 7.83 -25.39
C ALA A 204 0.85 6.71 -24.42
N TRP A 205 -0.26 6.85 -23.72
CA TRP A 205 -0.65 5.98 -22.62
C TRP A 205 -2.13 5.62 -22.67
N ARG A 206 -2.42 4.39 -22.28
CA ARG A 206 -3.78 3.88 -22.09
C ARG A 206 -4.03 3.54 -20.64
N MET A 207 -5.28 3.69 -20.26
CA MET A 207 -5.84 3.34 -18.96
C MET A 207 -6.70 2.08 -19.15
N GLU A 208 -6.60 1.16 -18.21
CA GLU A 208 -7.49 0.02 -18.12
C GLU A 208 -8.52 0.32 -17.04
N SER A 209 -9.77 0.51 -17.46
CA SER A 209 -10.91 0.63 -16.53
C SER A 209 -11.09 -0.67 -15.74
N ALA A 210 -11.65 -0.59 -14.53
CA ALA A 210 -11.99 -1.74 -13.70
C ALA A 210 -13.43 -2.22 -14.03
N PRO A 211 -13.63 -3.22 -14.90
CA PRO A 211 -14.97 -3.79 -15.08
C PRO A 211 -15.39 -4.54 -13.81
N ALA A 212 -16.70 -4.69 -13.61
CA ALA A 212 -17.21 -5.66 -12.64
C ALA A 212 -16.75 -7.09 -13.01
N PHE A 213 -16.56 -7.94 -11.99
CA PHE A 213 -16.22 -9.34 -12.17
C PHE A 213 -17.28 -10.05 -13.02
N THR A 214 -16.87 -10.55 -14.18
CA THR A 214 -17.79 -11.13 -15.18
C THR A 214 -17.26 -12.47 -15.70
N PRO A 215 -17.75 -13.60 -15.17
CA PRO A 215 -17.30 -14.91 -15.59
C PRO A 215 -17.92 -15.35 -16.92
N ASN A 216 -17.21 -16.18 -17.67
CA ASN A 216 -17.82 -16.93 -18.77
C ASN A 216 -18.71 -18.02 -18.16
N ARG A 217 -19.96 -18.15 -18.65
CA ARG A 217 -20.91 -19.17 -18.17
C ARG A 217 -20.51 -20.61 -18.51
N ARG A 218 -19.53 -20.82 -19.41
CA ARG A 218 -19.12 -22.17 -19.82
C ARG A 218 -18.08 -22.77 -18.88
N MET A 219 -18.48 -23.82 -18.17
CA MET A 219 -17.58 -24.68 -17.37
C MET A 219 -16.97 -25.80 -18.22
N VAL A 220 -15.68 -26.07 -18.04
CA VAL A 220 -14.96 -27.18 -18.66
C VAL A 220 -14.55 -28.18 -17.58
N VAL A 221 -15.06 -29.41 -17.68
CA VAL A 221 -14.74 -30.51 -16.75
C VAL A 221 -13.86 -31.55 -17.46
N LYS A 222 -12.71 -31.91 -16.87
CA LYS A 222 -11.80 -32.96 -17.37
C LYS A 222 -11.36 -33.86 -16.22
N GLY A 223 -11.91 -35.07 -16.14
CA GLY A 223 -11.79 -35.91 -14.95
C GLY A 223 -12.39 -35.17 -13.74
N ARG A 224 -11.69 -35.12 -12.61
CA ARG A 224 -12.12 -34.32 -11.44
C ARG A 224 -11.87 -32.82 -11.58
N ARG A 225 -11.11 -32.38 -12.59
CA ARG A 225 -10.75 -30.95 -12.74
C ARG A 225 -11.91 -30.16 -13.33
N GLN A 226 -12.28 -29.06 -12.67
CA GLN A 226 -13.28 -28.11 -13.11
C GLN A 226 -12.60 -26.77 -13.44
N SER A 227 -12.91 -26.16 -14.57
CA SER A 227 -12.28 -24.91 -15.01
C SER A 227 -13.29 -23.97 -15.66
N VAL A 228 -13.17 -22.68 -15.35
CA VAL A 228 -13.94 -21.58 -15.94
C VAL A 228 -12.99 -20.45 -16.27
N SER A 229 -13.22 -19.75 -17.38
CA SER A 229 -12.43 -18.58 -17.77
C SER A 229 -13.24 -17.30 -17.61
N THR A 230 -12.59 -16.20 -17.28
CA THR A 230 -13.15 -14.84 -17.42
C THR A 230 -12.44 -14.15 -18.58
N LYS A 231 -12.71 -12.86 -18.85
CA LYS A 231 -11.90 -12.07 -19.80
C LYS A 231 -10.41 -12.03 -19.39
N ARG A 232 -10.13 -12.07 -18.08
CA ARG A 232 -8.80 -11.79 -17.52
C ARG A 232 -8.16 -12.97 -16.79
N CYS A 233 -8.94 -13.97 -16.38
CA CYS A 233 -8.47 -15.08 -15.55
C CYS A 233 -8.90 -16.46 -16.07
N VAL A 234 -8.23 -17.49 -15.56
CA VAL A 234 -8.66 -18.89 -15.59
C VAL A 234 -8.71 -19.41 -14.17
N ILE A 235 -9.88 -19.86 -13.76
CA ILE A 235 -10.16 -20.42 -12.44
C ILE A 235 -10.24 -21.94 -12.60
N THR A 236 -9.49 -22.67 -11.79
CA THR A 236 -9.39 -24.13 -11.87
C THR A 236 -9.43 -24.73 -10.49
N TYR A 237 -10.35 -25.66 -10.30
CA TYR A 237 -10.55 -26.36 -9.05
C TYR A 237 -10.37 -27.87 -9.24
N ARG A 238 -9.75 -28.51 -8.25
CA ARG A 238 -9.59 -29.96 -8.17
C ARG A 238 -10.10 -30.43 -6.80
N PRO A 239 -11.34 -30.95 -6.72
CA PRO A 239 -11.91 -31.47 -5.49
C PRO A 239 -11.21 -32.76 -5.06
N ARG A 240 -11.31 -33.07 -3.77
CA ARG A 240 -10.95 -34.37 -3.17
C ARG A 240 -12.17 -35.20 -2.76
N GLY A 241 -13.36 -34.59 -2.70
CA GLY A 241 -14.67 -35.24 -2.60
C GLY A 241 -15.54 -34.92 -3.83
N ASP A 242 -16.79 -34.56 -3.57
CA ASP A 242 -17.81 -34.22 -4.57
C ASP A 242 -17.92 -32.72 -4.88
N GLY A 243 -17.00 -31.91 -4.31
CA GLY A 243 -16.98 -30.46 -4.44
C GLY A 243 -17.15 -29.93 -5.86
N ARG A 244 -17.96 -28.89 -6.01
CA ARG A 244 -18.35 -28.28 -7.29
C ARG A 244 -17.99 -26.79 -7.32
N LEU A 245 -17.34 -26.36 -8.39
CA LEU A 245 -17.00 -24.98 -8.65
C LEU A 245 -18.19 -24.26 -9.31
N LEU A 246 -18.68 -23.21 -8.67
CA LEU A 246 -19.74 -22.33 -9.14
C LEU A 246 -19.18 -20.91 -9.25
N ILE A 247 -19.55 -20.17 -10.29
CA ILE A 247 -19.04 -18.82 -10.53
C ILE A 247 -20.14 -17.95 -11.16
N ASP A 248 -20.34 -16.77 -10.63
CA ASP A 248 -21.25 -15.74 -11.13
C ASP A 248 -20.66 -14.33 -10.94
N ALA A 249 -21.46 -13.28 -11.06
CA ALA A 249 -20.99 -11.89 -10.89
C ALA A 249 -20.62 -11.55 -9.44
N HIS A 250 -21.12 -12.30 -8.45
CA HIS A 250 -20.81 -12.11 -7.04
C HIS A 250 -19.50 -12.79 -6.63
N GLY A 251 -19.03 -13.77 -7.40
CA GLY A 251 -17.69 -14.31 -7.22
C GLY A 251 -17.59 -15.81 -7.51
N VAL A 252 -16.84 -16.50 -6.66
CA VAL A 252 -16.51 -17.93 -6.80
C VAL A 252 -17.02 -18.67 -5.57
N SER A 253 -17.78 -19.74 -5.75
CA SER A 253 -18.15 -20.63 -4.67
C SER A 253 -17.77 -22.08 -4.93
N ILE A 254 -17.38 -22.78 -3.87
CA ILE A 254 -17.18 -24.23 -3.86
C ILE A 254 -18.28 -24.83 -2.98
N ALA A 255 -19.17 -25.60 -3.59
CA ALA A 255 -20.28 -26.27 -2.92
C ALA A 255 -20.07 -27.79 -2.84
N GLY A 256 -20.71 -28.47 -1.89
CA GLY A 256 -20.62 -29.92 -1.68
C GLY A 256 -19.72 -30.32 -0.51
N GLU A 257 -19.63 -31.62 -0.25
CA GLU A 257 -18.83 -32.24 0.81
C GLU A 257 -17.40 -32.51 0.32
N ASP A 258 -16.63 -31.43 0.12
CA ASP A 258 -15.19 -31.56 -0.19
C ASP A 258 -14.33 -31.66 1.07
N THR A 259 -13.32 -32.51 1.04
CA THR A 259 -12.40 -32.76 2.17
C THR A 259 -11.07 -32.01 2.06
N GLY A 260 -11.00 -30.96 1.21
CA GLY A 260 -9.80 -30.14 1.04
C GLY A 260 -9.21 -30.15 -0.36
N GLY A 261 -9.90 -29.57 -1.33
CA GLY A 261 -9.46 -29.43 -2.72
C GLY A 261 -8.36 -28.39 -2.95
N ASP A 262 -7.88 -28.34 -4.20
CA ASP A 262 -6.95 -27.32 -4.67
C ASP A 262 -7.65 -26.34 -5.62
N LEU A 263 -7.68 -25.06 -5.26
CA LEU A 263 -8.18 -23.98 -6.10
C LEU A 263 -7.02 -23.13 -6.64
N ARG A 264 -7.08 -22.85 -7.95
CA ARG A 264 -6.06 -22.08 -8.66
C ARG A 264 -6.70 -21.04 -9.56
N ILE A 265 -6.30 -19.78 -9.38
CA ILE A 265 -6.71 -18.65 -10.20
C ILE A 265 -5.46 -18.07 -10.85
N ARG A 266 -5.44 -18.01 -12.18
CA ARG A 266 -4.31 -17.48 -12.96
C ARG A 266 -4.79 -16.40 -13.91
N LEU A 267 -3.97 -15.38 -14.10
CA LEU A 267 -4.20 -14.41 -15.17
C LEU A 267 -4.04 -15.10 -16.53
N GLN A 268 -4.81 -14.65 -17.52
CA GLN A 268 -4.61 -15.06 -18.91
C GLN A 268 -3.30 -14.51 -19.45
N ALA A 269 -2.76 -15.14 -20.50
CA ALA A 269 -1.51 -14.72 -21.12
C ALA A 269 -1.61 -13.27 -21.62
N GLY A 270 -0.63 -12.44 -21.27
CA GLY A 270 -0.59 -11.01 -21.66
C GLY A 270 -1.38 -10.06 -20.76
N VAL A 271 -2.23 -10.59 -19.86
CA VAL A 271 -3.03 -9.81 -18.92
C VAL A 271 -2.19 -9.42 -17.69
N PRO A 272 -2.03 -8.12 -17.36
CA PRO A 272 -1.22 -7.65 -16.22
C PRO A 272 -1.83 -7.93 -14.85
N SER A 273 -3.15 -7.73 -14.78
CA SER A 273 -3.96 -7.58 -13.58
C SER A 273 -5.38 -8.02 -13.91
N SER A 274 -6.20 -8.26 -12.90
CA SER A 274 -7.64 -8.49 -13.08
C SER A 274 -8.40 -7.65 -12.08
N GLU A 275 -9.67 -7.41 -12.38
CA GLU A 275 -10.65 -7.00 -11.39
C GLU A 275 -10.59 -7.93 -10.15
N PRO A 276 -10.82 -7.40 -8.94
CA PRO A 276 -10.97 -8.22 -7.75
C PRO A 276 -12.16 -9.16 -7.89
N ILE A 277 -11.98 -10.41 -7.45
CA ILE A 277 -13.10 -11.34 -7.25
C ILE A 277 -13.81 -10.89 -5.97
N PRO A 278 -15.11 -10.53 -6.00
CA PRO A 278 -15.76 -9.93 -4.84
C PRO A 278 -15.81 -10.88 -3.64
N LEU A 279 -16.18 -12.14 -3.86
CA LEU A 279 -16.21 -13.16 -2.81
C LEU A 279 -15.68 -14.49 -3.33
N LEU A 280 -14.89 -15.17 -2.52
CA LEU A 280 -14.54 -16.57 -2.69
C LEU A 280 -14.97 -17.33 -1.44
N VAL A 281 -16.01 -18.15 -1.56
CA VAL A 281 -16.57 -18.91 -0.44
C VAL A 281 -16.46 -20.42 -0.66
N THR A 282 -16.15 -21.19 0.38
CA THR A 282 -16.17 -22.66 0.34
C THR A 282 -17.06 -23.23 1.43
N SER A 283 -17.89 -24.23 1.10
CA SER A 283 -18.75 -24.93 2.06
C SER A 283 -18.01 -25.91 2.97
N GLY A 284 -16.75 -26.21 2.65
CA GLY A 284 -15.89 -27.14 3.37
C GLY A 284 -14.42 -26.70 3.32
N PRO A 285 -13.49 -27.49 3.88
CA PRO A 285 -12.08 -27.15 3.97
C PRO A 285 -11.44 -26.90 2.60
N LEU A 286 -10.42 -26.04 2.59
CA LEU A 286 -9.63 -25.73 1.40
C LEU A 286 -8.15 -26.00 1.66
N ARG A 287 -7.58 -26.95 0.92
CA ARG A 287 -6.19 -27.34 1.15
C ARG A 287 -5.21 -26.32 0.56
N ARG A 288 -5.47 -25.85 -0.66
CA ARG A 288 -4.59 -24.88 -1.31
C ARG A 288 -5.38 -23.88 -2.13
N LEU A 289 -5.14 -22.61 -1.88
CA LEU A 289 -5.47 -21.52 -2.79
C LEU A 289 -4.19 -20.94 -3.38
N TYR A 290 -4.12 -20.90 -4.70
CA TYR A 290 -3.16 -20.08 -5.42
C TYR A 290 -3.91 -19.06 -6.27
N THR A 291 -3.60 -17.78 -6.14
CA THR A 291 -4.21 -16.73 -6.95
C THR A 291 -3.19 -15.75 -7.52
N GLU A 292 -3.44 -15.30 -8.74
CA GLU A 292 -2.81 -14.13 -9.40
C GLU A 292 -3.84 -13.01 -9.64
N ALA A 293 -5.10 -13.23 -9.24
CA ALA A 293 -6.18 -12.26 -9.23
C ALA A 293 -6.42 -11.78 -7.79
N PRO A 294 -6.71 -10.49 -7.58
CA PRO A 294 -7.14 -10.03 -6.26
C PRO A 294 -8.46 -10.69 -5.85
N ILE A 295 -8.67 -10.87 -4.54
CA ILE A 295 -9.91 -11.38 -3.96
C ILE A 295 -10.30 -10.41 -2.84
N ALA A 296 -11.50 -9.84 -2.88
CA ALA A 296 -11.92 -8.94 -1.81
C ALA A 296 -12.14 -9.71 -0.49
N ALA A 297 -12.94 -10.78 -0.51
CA ALA A 297 -13.13 -11.64 0.66
C ALA A 297 -12.92 -13.13 0.34
N LEU A 298 -12.17 -13.83 1.20
CA LEU A 298 -11.99 -15.28 1.18
C LEU A 298 -12.58 -15.87 2.46
N GLU A 299 -13.64 -16.67 2.30
CA GLU A 299 -14.35 -17.32 3.40
C GLU A 299 -14.29 -18.84 3.22
N VAL A 300 -13.59 -19.52 4.12
CA VAL A 300 -13.44 -20.98 4.09
C VAL A 300 -14.17 -21.57 5.29
N ASN A 301 -15.28 -22.26 5.05
CA ASN A 301 -15.96 -23.02 6.11
C ASN A 301 -15.15 -24.29 6.40
N GLY A 302 -14.28 -24.25 7.40
CA GLY A 302 -13.35 -25.33 7.74
C GLY A 302 -11.88 -25.01 7.49
N ARG A 303 -11.05 -26.05 7.53
CA ARG A 303 -9.59 -25.91 7.56
C ARG A 303 -9.01 -25.24 6.30
N LEU A 304 -8.15 -24.23 6.50
CA LEU A 304 -7.36 -23.59 5.43
C LEU A 304 -5.84 -23.89 5.53
N ASP A 305 -5.36 -24.86 4.76
CA ASP A 305 -3.97 -25.33 4.87
C ASP A 305 -2.93 -24.37 4.25
N SER A 306 -3.24 -23.71 3.12
CA SER A 306 -2.30 -22.78 2.50
C SER A 306 -2.95 -21.82 1.49
N VAL A 307 -2.62 -20.54 1.62
CA VAL A 307 -2.92 -19.49 0.65
C VAL A 307 -1.64 -18.93 0.05
N THR A 308 -1.63 -18.71 -1.26
CA THR A 308 -0.58 -17.98 -1.97
C THR A 308 -1.19 -17.00 -2.96
N ALA A 309 -1.14 -15.71 -2.63
CA ALA A 309 -1.48 -14.60 -3.51
C ALA A 309 -0.20 -14.02 -4.12
N ARG A 310 -0.06 -14.12 -5.45
CA ARG A 310 1.17 -13.72 -6.14
C ARG A 310 0.93 -12.49 -7.01
N ARG A 311 1.62 -11.38 -6.68
CA ARG A 311 1.44 -10.06 -7.32
C ARG A 311 0.03 -9.49 -7.18
N CYS A 312 -0.70 -9.97 -6.18
CA CYS A 312 -2.06 -9.59 -5.87
C CYS A 312 -2.29 -9.75 -4.37
N TRP A 313 -3.50 -9.47 -3.95
CA TRP A 313 -3.89 -9.37 -2.56
C TRP A 313 -5.18 -10.13 -2.28
N ILE A 314 -5.45 -10.35 -0.99
CA ILE A 314 -6.75 -10.81 -0.50
C ILE A 314 -7.16 -9.89 0.64
N GLY A 315 -8.33 -9.26 0.56
CA GLY A 315 -8.74 -8.20 1.49
C GLY A 315 -9.12 -8.74 2.87
N SER A 316 -9.85 -9.85 2.91
CA SER A 316 -10.08 -10.61 4.14
C SER A 316 -9.86 -12.09 3.92
N VAL A 317 -9.25 -12.76 4.90
CA VAL A 317 -9.10 -14.22 4.94
C VAL A 317 -9.71 -14.74 6.23
N THR A 318 -10.83 -15.45 6.07
CA THR A 318 -11.56 -16.09 7.16
C THR A 318 -11.59 -17.60 6.96
N GLY A 319 -11.34 -18.36 8.02
CA GLY A 319 -11.53 -19.80 8.03
C GLY A 319 -11.03 -20.44 9.32
N GLU A 320 -11.08 -21.77 9.41
CA GLU A 320 -10.63 -22.48 10.60
C GLU A 320 -9.19 -22.96 10.43
N ASN A 321 -8.39 -22.97 11.50
CA ASN A 321 -7.05 -23.55 11.55
C ASN A 321 -6.20 -23.13 10.34
N ILE A 322 -6.04 -21.82 10.20
CA ILE A 322 -5.34 -21.20 9.07
C ILE A 322 -3.84 -21.44 9.25
N ARG A 323 -3.24 -22.32 8.44
CA ARG A 323 -1.84 -22.72 8.67
C ARG A 323 -0.81 -21.80 8.02
N ARG A 324 -1.09 -21.33 6.80
CA ARG A 324 -0.10 -20.57 6.02
C ARG A 324 -0.75 -19.58 5.07
N ILE A 325 -0.35 -18.32 5.20
CA ILE A 325 -0.68 -17.25 4.26
C ILE A 325 0.62 -16.68 3.68
N ARG A 326 0.66 -16.57 2.36
CA ARG A 326 1.70 -15.81 1.64
C ARG A 326 1.05 -14.86 0.66
N MET A 327 1.30 -13.57 0.82
CA MET A 327 0.85 -12.56 -0.11
C MET A 327 2.02 -11.70 -0.58
N SER A 328 1.97 -11.31 -1.85
CA SER A 328 2.93 -10.38 -2.43
C SER A 328 2.19 -9.43 -3.34
N ALA A 329 2.11 -8.15 -2.99
CA ALA A 329 1.47 -7.15 -3.83
C ALA A 329 2.36 -6.73 -5.00
N THR A 330 1.75 -6.11 -6.01
CA THR A 330 2.50 -5.41 -7.05
C THR A 330 2.91 -4.02 -6.54
N PRO A 331 4.20 -3.64 -6.58
CA PRO A 331 4.66 -2.32 -6.11
C PRO A 331 4.06 -1.12 -6.87
N ASN A 332 3.73 -0.04 -6.13
CA ASN A 332 2.93 1.11 -6.59
C ASN A 332 3.22 2.47 -5.89
N ALA A 333 3.79 2.50 -4.68
CA ALA A 333 3.73 3.62 -3.73
C ALA A 333 4.72 4.79 -3.92
N THR A 334 5.85 4.65 -4.61
CA THR A 334 6.88 5.73 -4.59
C THR A 334 6.60 6.96 -5.47
N TRP A 335 5.48 6.99 -6.18
CA TRP A 335 5.24 8.09 -7.12
C TRP A 335 4.57 9.30 -6.51
N GLN A 336 3.78 9.16 -5.44
CA GLN A 336 3.20 10.32 -4.76
C GLN A 336 4.28 11.25 -4.19
N GLN A 337 5.19 10.73 -3.37
CA GLN A 337 6.26 11.54 -2.77
C GLN A 337 7.19 12.14 -3.83
N MET A 338 7.50 11.39 -4.90
CA MET A 338 8.27 11.90 -6.02
C MET A 338 7.48 12.95 -6.79
N SER A 339 6.19 12.74 -7.03
CA SER A 339 5.35 13.70 -7.70
C SER A 339 5.27 15.01 -6.92
N HIS A 340 5.02 14.91 -5.62
CA HIS A 340 5.00 16.05 -4.72
C HIS A 340 6.35 16.79 -4.72
N TYR A 341 7.47 16.06 -4.67
CA TYR A 341 8.82 16.64 -4.81
C TYR A 341 9.00 17.41 -6.12
N LEU A 342 8.32 17.00 -7.20
CA LEU A 342 8.46 17.57 -8.54
C LEU A 342 7.45 18.66 -8.87
N ALA A 343 6.23 18.59 -8.32
CA ALA A 343 5.14 19.53 -8.56
C ALA A 343 5.37 20.90 -7.91
N GLY A 344 6.31 21.00 -6.96
CA GLY A 344 6.73 22.27 -6.38
C GLY A 344 5.67 22.95 -5.51
N ASN A 345 4.58 22.25 -5.13
CA ASN A 345 3.48 22.79 -4.36
C ASN A 345 3.29 21.97 -3.06
N PRO A 346 3.95 22.37 -1.95
CA PRO A 346 3.91 21.63 -0.70
C PRO A 346 2.78 22.14 0.20
N ARG A 347 1.60 21.50 0.26
CA ARG A 347 0.64 21.73 1.37
C ARG A 347 -0.27 20.55 1.76
N ASP A 348 -0.30 20.38 3.09
CA ASP A 348 -1.31 19.96 4.06
C ASP A 348 -1.87 18.53 4.10
N TYR A 349 -2.40 17.94 3.01
CA TYR A 349 -3.14 16.68 3.18
C TYR A 349 -2.25 15.43 3.36
N TYR A 350 -1.18 15.34 2.56
CA TYR A 350 -0.23 14.21 2.62
C TYR A 350 1.01 14.49 3.48
N ASP A 351 1.15 15.72 3.97
CA ASP A 351 2.14 16.10 5.00
C ASP A 351 1.59 15.83 6.41
N GLN A 352 0.28 15.57 6.57
CA GLN A 352 -0.25 14.86 7.73
C GLN A 352 0.34 13.46 7.70
N GLU A 353 1.21 13.15 8.67
CA GLU A 353 1.92 11.88 8.77
C GLU A 353 0.95 10.71 8.46
N GLU A 354 1.32 9.85 7.51
CA GLU A 354 0.71 8.52 7.25
C GLU A 354 -0.38 8.38 6.17
N LYS A 355 -0.81 9.44 5.44
CA LYS A 355 -1.71 9.26 4.27
C LYS A 355 -0.92 8.90 2.99
N TRP A 356 -0.84 7.62 2.65
CA TRP A 356 -0.22 7.11 1.41
C TRP A 356 -1.27 6.83 0.31
N LEU A 357 -0.84 6.58 -0.94
CA LEU A 357 -1.71 6.06 -2.02
C LEU A 357 -2.51 4.88 -1.47
N ASP A 358 -3.84 4.95 -1.54
CA ASP A 358 -4.75 3.87 -1.12
C ASP A 358 -4.74 2.67 -2.09
N ASN A 359 -3.63 2.49 -2.79
CA ASN A 359 -3.29 1.22 -3.41
C ASN A 359 -2.65 0.24 -2.41
N HIS A 360 -2.54 0.63 -1.13
CA HIS A 360 -2.16 -0.31 -0.09
C HIS A 360 -3.30 -1.28 0.10
N VAL A 361 -2.95 -2.55 0.24
CA VAL A 361 -3.95 -3.56 0.50
C VAL A 361 -3.87 -3.86 1.97
N ASP A 362 -4.97 -3.54 2.64
CA ASP A 362 -5.21 -3.88 4.01
C ASP A 362 -5.84 -5.26 4.04
N THR A 363 -5.25 -6.13 4.86
CA THR A 363 -5.64 -7.52 4.94
C THR A 363 -6.02 -7.86 6.36
N THR A 364 -7.29 -8.21 6.56
CA THR A 364 -7.79 -8.82 7.78
C THR A 364 -7.58 -10.34 7.70
N ILE A 365 -7.08 -10.96 8.77
CA ILE A 365 -6.94 -12.41 8.90
C ILE A 365 -7.65 -12.85 10.18
N ALA A 366 -8.72 -13.62 10.04
CA ALA A 366 -9.49 -14.13 11.17
C ALA A 366 -9.58 -15.67 11.11
N ASP A 367 -8.99 -16.33 12.10
CA ASP A 367 -9.27 -17.74 12.38
C ASP A 367 -10.57 -17.78 13.20
N VAL A 368 -11.62 -18.41 12.67
CA VAL A 368 -12.93 -18.50 13.34
C VAL A 368 -13.07 -19.91 13.89
N TRP A 369 -13.40 -20.06 15.17
CA TRP A 369 -13.67 -21.35 15.78
C TRP A 369 -15.15 -21.71 15.62
N SER A 370 -15.42 -22.94 15.18
CA SER A 370 -16.77 -23.51 15.03
C SER A 370 -17.03 -24.71 15.96
N GLY A 371 -16.14 -24.94 16.93
CA GLY A 371 -16.36 -25.95 17.97
C GLY A 371 -17.35 -25.47 19.04
N PRO A 372 -17.85 -26.38 19.90
CA PRO A 372 -18.69 -26.01 21.04
C PRO A 372 -17.96 -24.96 21.91
N ASP A 373 -18.75 -24.08 22.53
CA ASP A 373 -18.32 -22.89 23.28
C ASP A 373 -17.11 -23.14 24.20
N PHE A 374 -16.37 -22.07 24.49
CA PHE A 374 -15.17 -21.98 25.36
C PHE A 374 -15.30 -22.61 26.78
N GLU A 375 -16.46 -23.14 27.15
CA GLU A 375 -16.66 -23.84 28.43
C GLU A 375 -16.09 -25.27 28.43
N ASP A 376 -15.78 -25.86 27.26
CA ASP A 376 -15.17 -27.19 27.16
C ASP A 376 -13.72 -27.12 26.65
N ASP A 377 -12.82 -27.88 27.31
CA ASP A 377 -11.41 -28.06 26.93
C ASP A 377 -11.26 -28.28 25.41
N PRO A 378 -10.28 -27.63 24.74
CA PRO A 378 -10.05 -27.83 23.32
C PRO A 378 -9.83 -29.32 23.01
N PRO A 379 -10.36 -29.86 21.90
CA PRO A 379 -10.44 -31.30 21.66
C PRO A 379 -9.05 -31.97 21.76
N PRO A 380 -8.94 -33.27 22.12
CA PRO A 380 -7.65 -33.95 22.37
C PRO A 380 -6.62 -33.90 21.20
N ASN A 381 -7.07 -33.56 20.00
CA ASN A 381 -6.25 -33.41 18.78
C ASN A 381 -5.81 -31.95 18.53
N TYR A 382 -6.15 -31.03 19.44
CA TYR A 382 -5.75 -29.64 19.46
C TYR A 382 -4.27 -29.58 19.79
N SER A 383 -3.45 -29.55 18.74
CA SER A 383 -2.02 -29.44 18.92
C SER A 383 -1.71 -28.01 19.36
N ARG A 384 -1.40 -27.82 20.64
CA ARG A 384 -0.78 -26.58 21.19
C ARG A 384 0.54 -26.18 20.47
N ARG A 385 0.97 -26.93 19.45
CA ARG A 385 2.14 -26.68 18.59
C ARG A 385 1.80 -26.27 17.16
N ALA A 386 0.53 -26.23 16.76
CA ALA A 386 0.16 -25.74 15.44
C ALA A 386 0.54 -24.25 15.32
N ARG A 387 1.16 -23.89 14.19
CA ARG A 387 1.68 -22.54 13.94
C ARG A 387 1.03 -21.96 12.70
N THR A 388 0.52 -20.75 12.84
CA THR A 388 0.04 -19.95 11.72
C THR A 388 1.21 -19.14 11.17
N THR A 389 1.60 -19.37 9.91
CA THR A 389 2.67 -18.58 9.29
C THR A 389 2.07 -17.57 8.33
N ILE A 390 2.22 -16.28 8.63
CA ILE A 390 1.73 -15.17 7.80
C ILE A 390 2.94 -14.45 7.22
N GLN A 391 3.04 -14.41 5.89
CA GLN A 391 4.10 -13.70 5.18
C GLN A 391 3.49 -12.72 4.18
N LEU A 392 3.64 -11.42 4.46
CA LEU A 392 3.10 -10.34 3.66
C LEU A 392 4.25 -9.51 3.07
N SER A 393 4.26 -9.36 1.75
CA SER A 393 5.27 -8.57 1.06
C SER A 393 4.60 -7.46 0.25
N GLY A 394 4.70 -6.22 0.71
CA GLY A 394 4.03 -5.06 0.13
C GLY A 394 2.52 -5.02 0.42
N VAL A 395 2.09 -5.72 1.46
CA VAL A 395 0.69 -5.80 1.92
C VAL A 395 0.70 -5.41 3.40
N ARG A 396 -0.28 -4.63 3.83
CA ARG A 396 -0.48 -4.23 5.24
C ARG A 396 -1.47 -5.16 5.91
N ALA A 397 -1.39 -5.29 7.22
CA ALA A 397 -2.37 -6.01 8.02
C ALA A 397 -3.22 -5.01 8.82
N SER A 398 -4.53 -5.19 8.81
CA SER A 398 -5.46 -4.67 9.81
C SER A 398 -5.48 -5.68 10.96
N ASP A 399 -6.55 -6.45 11.14
CA ASP A 399 -6.65 -7.39 12.26
C ASP A 399 -6.03 -8.75 11.97
N ILE A 400 -5.42 -9.33 13.00
CA ILE A 400 -4.94 -10.71 12.99
C ILE A 400 -5.47 -11.39 14.25
N LEU A 401 -6.57 -12.10 14.09
CA LEU A 401 -7.26 -12.84 15.15
C LEU A 401 -7.02 -14.33 14.91
N THR A 402 -6.30 -15.03 15.79
CA THR A 402 -5.93 -16.44 15.53
C THR A 402 -5.88 -17.33 16.77
N TYR A 403 -6.46 -18.52 16.71
CA TYR A 403 -6.37 -19.47 17.84
C TYR A 403 -4.99 -20.12 18.07
N TRP A 404 -4.01 -19.87 17.19
CA TRP A 404 -2.73 -20.57 17.16
C TRP A 404 -1.57 -19.61 17.27
N SER A 405 -0.39 -20.12 17.65
CA SER A 405 0.84 -19.32 17.75
C SER A 405 1.27 -18.76 16.39
N PRO A 406 1.06 -17.45 16.11
CA PRO A 406 1.30 -16.90 14.79
C PRO A 406 2.73 -16.37 14.66
N VAL A 407 3.33 -16.63 13.50
CA VAL A 407 4.60 -16.05 13.06
C VAL A 407 4.30 -15.12 11.89
N ILE A 408 4.27 -13.83 12.17
CA ILE A 408 3.89 -12.77 11.26
C ILE A 408 5.15 -12.09 10.72
N ARG A 409 5.32 -12.10 9.41
CA ARG A 409 6.45 -11.47 8.72
C ARG A 409 5.93 -10.54 7.63
N ILE A 410 6.07 -9.25 7.85
CA ILE A 410 5.66 -8.22 6.90
C ILE A 410 6.89 -7.50 6.37
N SER A 411 6.89 -7.18 5.08
CA SER A 411 8.02 -6.52 4.44
C SER A 411 7.57 -5.61 3.33
N SER A 412 8.14 -4.42 3.27
CA SER A 412 8.00 -3.55 2.11
C SER A 412 8.86 -4.07 0.96
N LYS A 413 8.35 -3.94 -0.27
CA LYS A 413 8.91 -4.60 -1.45
C LYS A 413 9.33 -3.57 -2.49
N LYS A 414 10.60 -3.62 -2.90
CA LYS A 414 11.17 -2.82 -3.99
C LYS A 414 11.12 -3.57 -5.33
N GLN A 415 10.78 -2.87 -6.40
CA GLN A 415 10.84 -3.42 -7.77
C GLN A 415 11.27 -2.38 -8.79
N PHE A 416 12.03 -2.82 -9.79
CA PHE A 416 12.30 -2.03 -10.98
C PHE A 416 11.27 -2.37 -12.06
N ARG A 417 10.62 -1.35 -12.62
CA ARG A 417 9.73 -1.47 -13.79
C ARG A 417 10.32 -0.66 -14.94
N ARG A 418 10.66 -1.35 -16.03
CA ARG A 418 11.16 -0.71 -17.26
C ARG A 418 10.13 0.30 -17.77
N GLY A 419 10.55 1.53 -18.05
CA GLY A 419 9.67 2.63 -18.51
C GLY A 419 8.98 3.42 -17.39
N PHE A 420 9.08 2.97 -16.14
CA PHE A 420 8.52 3.65 -14.98
C PHE A 420 9.63 4.05 -14.01
N GLY A 421 10.59 3.17 -13.72
CA GLY A 421 11.64 3.41 -12.73
C GLY A 421 11.53 2.46 -11.55
N THR A 422 11.96 2.90 -10.36
CA THR A 422 11.84 2.10 -9.13
C THR A 422 10.52 2.37 -8.43
N CYS A 423 9.78 1.30 -8.13
CA CYS A 423 8.53 1.32 -7.37
C CYS A 423 8.69 0.56 -6.04
N TYR A 424 7.94 0.96 -5.02
CA TYR A 424 7.87 0.28 -3.72
C TYR A 424 6.42 -0.05 -3.38
N SER A 425 6.17 -1.10 -2.62
CA SER A 425 4.89 -1.33 -1.93
C SER A 425 5.21 -1.40 -0.45
N VAL A 426 4.50 -0.62 0.35
CA VAL A 426 4.71 -0.58 1.81
C VAL A 426 3.93 -1.73 2.44
N GLY A 427 4.57 -2.44 3.36
CA GLY A 427 3.90 -3.35 4.29
C GLY A 427 4.10 -2.84 5.72
N GLY A 428 3.12 -3.08 6.57
CA GLY A 428 3.08 -2.67 7.97
C GLY A 428 1.84 -3.24 8.65
N ILE A 429 1.57 -2.77 9.87
CA ILE A 429 0.33 -3.05 10.61
C ILE A 429 -0.32 -1.70 10.91
N LEU A 430 -1.63 -1.59 10.67
CA LEU A 430 -2.39 -0.34 10.73
C LEU A 430 -2.65 0.16 12.16
N PRO A 431 -2.98 1.46 12.32
CA PRO A 431 -3.31 2.08 13.61
C PRO A 431 -4.44 1.43 14.42
N ASP A 432 -5.46 0.92 13.72
CA ASP A 432 -6.68 0.33 14.28
C ASP A 432 -6.62 -1.20 14.38
N ALA A 433 -5.47 -1.79 14.05
CA ALA A 433 -5.31 -3.23 14.03
C ALA A 433 -5.39 -3.84 15.44
N ILE A 434 -6.17 -4.90 15.57
CA ILE A 434 -6.15 -5.79 16.74
C ILE A 434 -5.34 -7.04 16.40
N ILE A 435 -4.31 -7.32 17.20
CA ILE A 435 -3.54 -8.57 17.11
C ILE A 435 -3.76 -9.38 18.38
N GLU A 436 -4.64 -10.37 18.27
CA GLU A 436 -5.08 -11.17 19.40
C GLU A 436 -5.10 -12.65 19.01
N PRO A 437 -3.97 -13.35 19.20
CA PRO A 437 -4.00 -14.79 19.29
C PRO A 437 -4.60 -15.29 20.61
N ASP A 438 -4.95 -16.58 20.64
CA ASP A 438 -5.45 -17.26 21.85
C ASP A 438 -4.57 -17.04 23.10
N ALA A 439 -5.20 -17.12 24.28
CA ALA A 439 -4.57 -16.86 25.57
C ALA A 439 -3.39 -17.79 25.92
N GLU A 440 -3.23 -18.94 25.26
CA GLU A 440 -2.04 -19.80 25.43
C GLU A 440 -1.00 -19.66 24.30
N ALA A 441 -1.28 -18.86 23.27
CA ALA A 441 -0.48 -18.83 22.05
C ALA A 441 0.76 -17.92 22.15
N ALA A 442 1.86 -18.36 21.52
CA ALA A 442 3.08 -17.58 21.39
C ALA A 442 3.08 -16.71 20.12
N LEU A 443 3.31 -15.41 20.28
CA LEU A 443 3.29 -14.40 19.22
C LEU A 443 4.71 -13.97 18.78
N SER A 444 4.92 -13.92 17.46
CA SER A 444 6.12 -13.34 16.87
C SER A 444 5.78 -12.47 15.65
N ILE A 445 6.04 -11.17 15.76
CA ILE A 445 5.84 -10.18 14.70
C ILE A 445 7.18 -9.61 14.25
N SER A 446 7.42 -9.56 12.94
CA SER A 446 8.51 -8.80 12.35
C SER A 446 8.06 -8.01 11.12
N VAL A 447 8.26 -6.70 11.15
CA VAL A 447 8.02 -5.78 10.03
C VAL A 447 9.35 -5.20 9.54
N ARG A 448 9.56 -5.18 8.22
CA ARG A 448 10.73 -4.54 7.59
C ARG A 448 10.32 -3.52 6.55
N GLY A 449 10.74 -2.27 6.73
CA GLY A 449 10.45 -1.15 5.86
C GLY A 449 9.04 -0.61 6.00
N GLY A 450 8.47 -0.70 7.19
CA GLY A 450 7.20 -0.11 7.60
C GLY A 450 7.03 -0.22 9.11
N ALA A 451 5.92 0.29 9.61
CA ALA A 451 5.62 0.39 11.03
C ALA A 451 4.67 -0.72 11.53
N ILE A 452 4.62 -0.88 12.85
CA ILE A 452 3.56 -1.57 13.58
C ILE A 452 2.80 -0.48 14.31
N GLU A 453 1.55 -0.22 13.97
CA GLU A 453 0.75 0.87 14.58
C GLU A 453 -0.45 0.36 15.38
N ALA A 454 -0.54 -0.95 15.62
CA ALA A 454 -1.69 -1.63 16.20
C ALA A 454 -2.30 -0.97 17.46
N GLU A 455 -3.62 -0.90 17.51
CA GLU A 455 -4.35 -0.45 18.71
C GLU A 455 -4.03 -1.37 19.89
N SER A 456 -4.05 -2.68 19.68
CA SER A 456 -3.73 -3.66 20.72
C SER A 456 -2.94 -4.85 20.19
N ILE A 457 -2.01 -5.34 21.02
CA ILE A 457 -1.25 -6.57 20.80
C ILE A 457 -1.33 -7.40 22.08
N SER A 458 -2.11 -8.47 22.08
CA SER A 458 -2.26 -9.36 23.24
C SER A 458 -1.85 -10.78 22.88
N ALA A 459 -1.23 -11.53 23.80
CA ALA A 459 -0.95 -12.95 23.58
C ALA A 459 -0.70 -13.71 24.89
N GLY A 460 -0.85 -15.04 24.83
CA GLY A 460 -0.37 -15.91 25.89
C GLY A 460 1.13 -15.78 26.17
N GLN A 461 1.95 -15.57 25.15
CA GLN A 461 3.36 -15.21 25.32
C GLN A 461 3.82 -14.36 24.13
N ILE A 462 4.57 -13.29 24.39
CA ILE A 462 5.18 -12.49 23.31
C ILE A 462 6.67 -12.85 23.17
N ASP A 463 6.99 -13.65 22.15
CA ASP A 463 8.37 -13.96 21.80
C ASP A 463 9.10 -12.78 21.17
N ARG A 464 8.40 -12.03 20.31
CA ARG A 464 9.00 -10.91 19.58
C ARG A 464 7.97 -9.96 18.98
N VAL A 465 8.18 -8.65 19.17
CA VAL A 465 7.59 -7.60 18.34
C VAL A 465 8.71 -6.73 17.79
N ALA A 466 8.92 -6.74 16.48
CA ALA A 466 10.03 -6.01 15.88
C ALA A 466 9.64 -5.27 14.61
N ALA A 467 10.01 -3.99 14.53
CA ALA A 467 9.94 -3.20 13.31
C ALA A 467 11.34 -2.69 12.96
N ALA A 468 11.71 -2.76 11.68
CA ALA A 468 12.99 -2.29 11.19
C ALA A 468 12.80 -1.40 9.97
N GLY A 469 13.27 -0.16 10.04
CA GLY A 469 13.13 0.80 8.97
C GLY A 469 13.91 0.41 7.71
N MET A 470 13.59 1.08 6.61
CA MET A 470 14.17 0.81 5.30
C MET A 470 14.40 2.10 4.54
N ARG A 471 15.64 2.30 4.10
CA ARG A 471 15.97 3.38 3.17
C ARG A 471 15.32 3.13 1.82
N ILE A 472 14.65 4.16 1.30
CA ILE A 472 14.07 4.16 -0.03
C ILE A 472 14.83 5.14 -0.93
N SER A 473 14.96 4.74 -2.18
CA SER A 473 15.57 5.56 -3.22
C SER A 473 14.86 5.27 -4.54
N THR A 474 14.31 6.30 -5.15
CA THR A 474 13.69 6.22 -6.48
C THR A 474 14.24 7.27 -7.42
N ARG A 475 14.19 6.97 -8.70
CA ARG A 475 14.79 7.77 -9.78
C ARG A 475 13.75 8.00 -10.85
N LEU A 476 13.67 9.24 -11.30
CA LEU A 476 12.90 9.65 -12.46
C LEU A 476 13.84 10.34 -13.45
N ASP A 477 13.80 9.90 -14.70
CA ASP A 477 14.42 10.65 -15.79
C ASP A 477 13.36 11.63 -16.32
N SER A 478 13.63 12.94 -16.26
CA SER A 478 12.70 13.95 -16.79
C SER A 478 12.60 13.83 -18.32
N LEU A 479 11.53 14.40 -18.89
CA LEU A 479 11.37 14.49 -20.36
C LEU A 479 12.57 15.17 -21.03
N THR A 480 13.13 16.19 -20.38
CA THR A 480 14.33 16.92 -20.82
C THR A 480 15.64 16.19 -20.53
N GLY A 481 15.58 15.02 -19.88
CA GLY A 481 16.74 14.19 -19.62
C GLY A 481 17.57 14.52 -18.38
N GLN A 482 17.08 15.42 -17.54
CA GLN A 482 17.63 15.63 -16.22
C GLN A 482 17.18 14.48 -15.31
N ARG A 483 18.15 13.80 -14.69
CA ARG A 483 17.85 12.74 -13.73
C ARG A 483 17.54 13.34 -12.37
N LYS A 484 16.35 13.07 -11.86
CA LYS A 484 15.93 13.44 -10.50
C LYS A 484 15.92 12.20 -9.61
N THR A 485 16.35 12.35 -8.36
CA THR A 485 16.45 11.26 -7.38
C THR A 485 15.81 11.72 -6.08
N LEU A 486 14.92 10.89 -5.57
CA LEU A 486 14.35 11.03 -4.23
C LEU A 486 14.97 9.94 -3.37
N ASP A 487 15.60 10.35 -2.28
CA ASP A 487 16.08 9.48 -1.22
C ASP A 487 15.27 9.82 0.03
N ASP A 488 14.69 8.81 0.64
CA ASP A 488 13.80 8.93 1.79
C ASP A 488 13.91 7.66 2.66
N TYR A 489 13.14 7.56 3.75
CA TYR A 489 13.27 6.50 4.73
C TYR A 489 11.90 6.09 5.33
N LEU A 490 11.57 4.81 5.19
CA LEU A 490 10.39 4.23 5.87
C LEU A 490 10.81 3.86 7.28
N ALA A 491 10.30 4.59 8.28
CA ALA A 491 10.62 4.34 9.69
C ALA A 491 10.13 2.96 10.15
N GLY A 492 10.91 2.33 11.02
CA GLY A 492 10.54 1.07 11.69
C GLY A 492 9.86 1.34 13.02
N ASN A 493 8.82 2.20 13.02
CA ASN A 493 8.13 2.58 14.25
C ASN A 493 7.32 1.41 14.79
N ILE A 494 7.19 1.35 16.10
CA ILE A 494 6.20 0.58 16.81
C ILE A 494 5.39 1.62 17.60
N ARG A 495 4.12 1.81 17.26
CA ARG A 495 3.14 2.56 18.03
C ARG A 495 2.08 1.56 18.45
N ALA A 496 1.80 1.44 19.74
CA ALA A 496 0.77 0.53 20.22
C ALA A 496 -0.10 1.17 21.29
N GLY A 497 -1.42 1.02 21.22
CA GLY A 497 -2.29 1.44 22.32
C GLY A 497 -2.02 0.60 23.58
N GLY A 498 -1.92 -0.71 23.44
CA GLY A 498 -1.52 -1.63 24.50
C GLY A 498 -0.73 -2.84 23.99
N ILE A 499 0.22 -3.33 24.79
CA ILE A 499 0.93 -4.60 24.54
C ILE A 499 0.84 -5.48 25.78
N ASP A 500 0.04 -6.54 25.71
CA ASP A 500 -0.28 -7.41 26.84
C ASP A 500 0.26 -8.82 26.62
N SER A 501 1.05 -9.33 27.57
CA SER A 501 1.57 -10.69 27.55
C SER A 501 1.21 -11.43 28.84
N TRP A 502 0.41 -12.49 28.75
CA TRP A 502 0.09 -13.33 29.92
C TRP A 502 1.24 -14.22 30.37
N GLY A 503 2.24 -14.39 29.50
CA GLY A 503 3.50 -15.10 29.73
C GLY A 503 4.69 -14.16 29.58
N PRO A 504 5.92 -14.70 29.45
CA PRO A 504 7.12 -13.88 29.28
C PRO A 504 7.10 -13.03 28.00
N LEU A 505 7.27 -11.72 28.15
CA LEU A 505 7.53 -10.81 27.02
C LEU A 505 9.03 -10.76 26.75
N ARG A 506 9.51 -11.43 25.71
CA ARG A 506 10.95 -11.63 25.49
C ARG A 506 11.63 -10.42 24.85
N GLN A 507 11.03 -9.83 23.81
CA GLN A 507 11.67 -8.74 23.08
C GLN A 507 10.68 -7.84 22.33
N ILE A 508 10.85 -6.53 22.50
CA ILE A 508 10.32 -5.49 21.62
C ILE A 508 11.48 -4.65 21.07
N SER A 509 11.52 -4.45 19.75
CA SER A 509 12.60 -3.67 19.11
C SER A 509 12.15 -2.86 17.91
N ALA A 510 12.31 -1.54 17.99
CA ALA A 510 12.21 -0.61 16.87
C ALA A 510 13.62 -0.24 16.37
N GLN A 511 13.97 -0.65 15.15
CA GLN A 511 15.25 -0.33 14.51
C GLN A 511 15.07 0.75 13.44
N GLY A 512 15.75 1.88 13.58
CA GLY A 512 15.49 3.06 12.74
C GLY A 512 14.04 3.54 12.86
N GLY A 513 13.50 3.52 14.08
CA GLY A 513 12.13 3.89 14.41
C GLY A 513 11.97 4.12 15.91
N ASN A 514 10.85 4.69 16.31
CA ASN A 514 10.47 4.88 17.71
C ASN A 514 9.69 3.66 18.21
N LEU A 515 9.74 3.43 19.51
CA LEU A 515 8.83 2.52 20.22
C LEU A 515 7.94 3.40 21.11
N ILE A 516 6.68 3.59 20.75
CA ILE A 516 5.70 4.46 21.42
C ILE A 516 4.55 3.56 21.87
N PHE A 517 4.09 3.74 23.10
CA PHE A 517 3.07 2.90 23.69
C PHE A 517 2.31 3.66 24.78
N SER A 518 1.03 3.33 24.98
CA SER A 518 0.31 3.77 26.20
C SER A 518 0.63 2.81 27.35
N ASP A 519 0.48 1.50 27.12
CA ASP A 519 0.74 0.48 28.14
C ASP A 519 1.50 -0.73 27.57
N ILE A 520 2.47 -1.24 28.33
CA ILE A 520 3.09 -2.55 28.11
C ILE A 520 2.95 -3.35 29.39
N PHE A 521 2.21 -4.46 29.33
CA PHE A 521 1.99 -5.35 30.45
C PHE A 521 2.56 -6.74 30.18
N SER A 522 3.13 -7.34 31.23
CA SER A 522 3.54 -8.74 31.22
C SER A 522 3.26 -9.37 32.58
N ALA A 523 2.50 -10.47 32.63
CA ALA A 523 2.30 -11.21 33.88
C ALA A 523 3.55 -12.03 34.33
N HIS A 524 4.68 -11.83 33.65
CA HIS A 524 5.99 -12.42 33.91
C HIS A 524 7.10 -11.41 33.62
N SER A 525 8.34 -11.86 33.36
CA SER A 525 9.47 -10.99 33.03
C SER A 525 9.38 -10.34 31.64
N ILE A 526 9.84 -9.09 31.56
CA ILE A 526 10.15 -8.38 30.31
C ILE A 526 11.65 -8.50 30.01
N GLY A 527 12.00 -9.11 28.87
CA GLY A 527 13.38 -9.38 28.48
C GLY A 527 14.12 -8.17 27.93
N ARG A 528 13.62 -7.56 26.85
CA ARG A 528 14.27 -6.40 26.22
C ARG A 528 13.28 -5.48 25.55
N LEU A 529 13.35 -4.20 25.89
CA LEU A 529 12.70 -3.10 25.17
C LEU A 529 13.78 -2.23 24.51
N SER A 530 13.65 -1.96 23.21
CA SER A 530 14.66 -1.14 22.52
C SER A 530 14.15 -0.30 21.36
N ALA A 531 14.67 0.92 21.26
CA ALA A 531 14.51 1.82 20.12
C ALA A 531 15.87 2.36 19.67
N THR A 532 16.20 2.21 18.38
CA THR A 532 17.48 2.66 17.81
C THR A 532 17.23 3.58 16.64
N HIS A 533 17.99 4.68 16.54
CA HIS A 533 17.87 5.59 15.41
C HIS A 533 18.57 5.04 14.16
N ALA A 534 18.14 5.49 12.99
CA ALA A 534 18.83 5.30 11.73
C ALA A 534 19.24 6.65 11.16
N LYS A 535 20.51 6.76 10.76
CA LYS A 535 21.04 7.94 10.09
C LYS A 535 20.82 7.83 8.59
N TYR A 536 20.19 8.82 7.97
CA TYR A 536 19.97 8.84 6.53
C TYR A 536 20.14 10.26 5.96
N TYR A 537 20.39 10.35 4.65
CA TYR A 537 20.62 11.63 3.97
C TYR A 537 19.39 11.97 3.12
N VAL A 538 18.75 13.10 3.44
CA VAL A 538 17.60 13.62 2.68
C VAL A 538 18.13 14.55 1.59
N ARG A 539 18.16 14.05 0.36
CA ARG A 539 18.80 14.76 -0.76
C ARG A 539 18.11 16.07 -1.11
N ARG A 540 16.78 16.17 -0.95
CA ARG A 540 16.00 17.40 -1.14
C ARG A 540 16.43 18.51 -0.19
N LEU A 541 16.64 18.17 1.09
CA LEU A 541 16.97 19.11 2.16
C LEU A 541 18.49 19.32 2.32
N ARG A 542 19.29 18.53 1.59
CA ARG A 542 20.76 18.52 1.65
C ARG A 542 21.32 18.33 3.06
N ARG A 543 20.59 17.66 3.94
CA ARG A 543 20.96 17.42 5.34
C ARG A 543 20.85 15.94 5.71
N VAL A 544 21.53 15.58 6.80
CA VAL A 544 21.37 14.29 7.46
C VAL A 544 20.22 14.38 8.45
N GLU A 545 19.38 13.36 8.46
CA GLU A 545 18.32 13.19 9.44
C GLU A 545 18.48 11.87 10.19
N TYR A 546 17.86 11.81 11.37
CA TYR A 546 17.85 10.66 12.26
C TYR A 546 16.40 10.20 12.38
N ALA A 547 16.10 9.01 11.87
CA ALA A 547 14.78 8.40 11.99
C ALA A 547 14.75 7.50 13.23
N GLY A 548 13.84 7.79 14.16
CA GLY A 548 13.58 6.94 15.32
C GLY A 548 14.58 7.09 16.47
N GLY A 549 14.52 6.17 17.43
CA GLY A 549 15.45 6.08 18.56
C GLY A 549 14.89 6.48 19.92
N PHE A 550 13.63 6.91 19.99
CA PHE A 550 12.91 7.18 21.22
C PHE A 550 12.12 5.94 21.68
N LEU A 551 12.16 5.67 22.99
CA LEU A 551 11.32 4.70 23.67
C LEU A 551 10.35 5.45 24.58
N GLY A 552 9.05 5.30 24.35
CA GLY A 552 7.93 6.04 24.93
C GLY A 552 7.73 7.43 24.35
N ASP A 553 6.65 8.09 24.81
CA ASP A 553 6.33 9.48 24.49
C ASP A 553 6.68 10.41 25.66
N ALA A 554 7.25 11.58 25.36
CA ALA A 554 7.63 12.56 26.37
C ALA A 554 6.45 13.44 26.83
N THR A 555 5.38 13.56 26.03
CA THR A 555 4.19 14.32 26.43
C THR A 555 3.22 13.47 27.24
N GLU A 556 3.14 12.17 26.92
CA GLU A 556 2.28 11.20 27.58
C GLU A 556 3.09 9.93 27.86
N PRO A 557 3.83 9.88 28.99
CA PRO A 557 4.69 8.75 29.30
C PRO A 557 3.87 7.47 29.45
N GLY A 558 4.15 6.48 28.60
CA GLY A 558 3.53 5.17 28.70
C GLY A 558 3.94 4.42 29.96
N ASN A 559 3.07 3.54 30.41
CA ASN A 559 3.29 2.66 31.55
C ASN A 559 3.84 1.31 31.10
N VAL A 560 4.80 0.78 31.84
CA VAL A 560 5.38 -0.55 31.64
C VAL A 560 5.25 -1.30 32.94
N GLU A 561 4.44 -2.33 32.96
CA GLU A 561 4.12 -3.09 34.16
C GLU A 561 4.47 -4.56 34.00
N THR A 562 5.00 -5.13 35.08
CA THR A 562 5.09 -6.57 35.26
C THR A 562 4.36 -6.98 36.51
N THR A 563 3.54 -8.01 36.45
CA THR A 563 2.96 -8.62 37.66
C THR A 563 3.65 -9.93 37.97
N GLY A 564 3.85 -10.20 39.25
CA GLY A 564 4.12 -11.55 39.72
C GLY A 564 2.78 -12.24 39.93
N ASP A 565 2.64 -13.45 39.40
CA ASP A 565 1.61 -14.43 39.75
C ASP A 565 0.15 -13.93 39.71
N PHE A 566 -0.44 -13.90 38.52
CA PHE A 566 -1.91 -13.86 38.36
C PHE A 566 -2.57 -15.25 38.31
N TRP A 567 -1.77 -16.33 38.28
CA TRP A 567 -2.26 -17.71 38.19
C TRP A 567 -1.53 -18.58 39.22
N GLU A 568 -2.29 -19.30 40.05
CA GLU A 568 -1.82 -20.07 41.22
C GLU A 568 -0.77 -21.17 40.90
N ASP A 569 -0.48 -21.45 39.63
CA ASP A 569 0.33 -22.59 39.17
C ASP A 569 1.76 -22.26 38.67
N LEU A 570 2.26 -21.01 38.78
CA LEU A 570 3.58 -20.61 38.25
C LEU A 570 4.60 -20.14 39.30
N ALA A 571 4.52 -20.70 40.52
CA ALA A 571 5.43 -20.44 41.64
C ALA A 571 6.92 -20.60 41.25
N GLY A 572 7.63 -19.50 41.00
CA GLY A 572 9.09 -19.50 40.81
C GLY A 572 9.71 -18.39 39.97
N HIS A 573 8.94 -17.50 39.33
CA HIS A 573 9.49 -16.42 38.51
C HIS A 573 9.24 -15.06 39.16
N SER A 574 10.29 -14.38 39.62
CA SER A 574 10.17 -12.97 40.02
C SER A 574 9.93 -12.09 38.78
N PRO A 575 8.94 -11.18 38.79
CA PRO A 575 8.79 -10.19 37.73
C PRO A 575 10.06 -9.33 37.67
N ASP A 576 10.59 -9.13 36.47
CA ASP A 576 11.83 -8.40 36.23
C ASP A 576 11.85 -7.80 34.83
N ILE A 577 12.35 -6.57 34.71
CA ILE A 577 12.59 -5.87 33.45
C ILE A 577 14.09 -5.88 33.20
N ARG A 578 14.57 -6.77 32.31
CA ARG A 578 16.01 -7.04 32.21
C ARG A 578 16.79 -5.96 31.44
N SER A 579 16.19 -5.35 30.42
CA SER A 579 16.89 -4.37 29.58
C SER A 579 15.95 -3.37 28.91
N VAL A 580 16.26 -2.08 29.07
CA VAL A 580 15.62 -0.95 28.38
C VAL A 580 16.69 -0.11 27.70
N PHE A 581 16.49 0.19 26.41
CA PHE A 581 17.48 0.92 25.59
C PHE A 581 16.83 1.87 24.57
N GLY A 582 17.07 3.18 24.71
CA GLY A 582 16.71 4.20 23.72
C GLY A 582 17.94 4.99 23.29
N SER A 583 18.22 5.07 21.99
CA SER A 583 19.42 5.75 21.47
C SER A 583 19.31 7.28 21.41
N LEU A 584 18.09 7.84 21.44
CA LEU A 584 17.85 9.29 21.51
C LEU A 584 17.09 9.70 22.77
N GLY A 585 16.48 8.76 23.48
CA GLY A 585 15.80 9.01 24.74
C GLY A 585 14.94 7.84 25.18
N VAL A 586 14.65 7.80 26.47
CA VAL A 586 13.68 6.89 27.08
C VAL A 586 12.74 7.75 27.94
N ALA A 587 11.44 7.63 27.71
CA ALA A 587 10.35 8.21 28.46
C ALA A 587 9.41 7.08 28.89
N GLY A 588 9.07 6.96 30.17
CA GLY A 588 8.12 5.93 30.62
C GLY A 588 8.14 5.70 32.13
N VAL A 589 7.06 5.12 32.62
CA VAL A 589 6.86 4.70 34.01
C VAL A 589 7.02 3.19 34.08
N PHE A 590 7.88 2.69 34.96
CA PHE A 590 8.16 1.26 35.11
C PHE A 590 7.70 0.79 36.49
N ASN A 591 6.84 -0.21 36.51
CA ASN A 591 6.22 -0.76 37.71
C ASN A 591 6.40 -2.28 37.77
N ALA A 592 6.52 -2.84 38.97
CA ALA A 592 6.53 -4.28 39.22
C ALA A 592 5.67 -4.62 40.43
N ALA A 593 4.86 -5.67 40.33
CA ALA A 593 4.14 -6.20 41.48
C ALA A 593 4.99 -7.20 42.27
N ASP A 594 4.88 -7.18 43.60
CA ASP A 594 5.44 -8.23 44.45
C ASP A 594 4.59 -9.51 44.39
N ALA A 595 5.06 -10.58 45.05
CA ALA A 595 4.35 -11.86 45.13
C ALA A 595 2.99 -11.77 45.87
N ALA A 596 2.65 -10.63 46.48
CA ALA A 596 1.35 -10.37 47.09
C ALA A 596 0.42 -9.53 46.19
N GLY A 597 0.80 -9.32 44.92
CA GLY A 597 0.04 -8.54 43.95
C GLY A 597 0.08 -7.03 44.19
N ARG A 598 0.94 -6.53 45.09
CA ARG A 598 1.07 -5.10 45.34
C ARG A 598 2.00 -4.49 44.31
N VAL A 599 1.50 -3.54 43.52
CA VAL A 599 2.27 -2.82 42.50
C VAL A 599 3.21 -1.82 43.17
N HIS A 600 4.51 -1.93 42.88
CA HIS A 600 5.57 -1.03 43.32
C HIS A 600 6.13 -0.24 42.15
N HIS A 601 6.38 1.04 42.37
CA HIS A 601 7.04 1.88 41.39
C HIS A 601 8.54 1.59 41.35
N ILE A 602 9.07 1.18 40.18
CA ILE A 602 10.50 0.89 40.01
C ILE A 602 11.25 2.16 39.63
N ALA A 603 10.81 2.82 38.55
CA ALA A 603 11.50 3.98 37.99
C ALA A 603 10.58 4.82 37.09
N THR A 604 10.80 6.13 37.11
CA THR A 604 10.36 7.03 36.04
C THR A 604 11.57 7.49 35.25
N LEU A 605 11.56 7.28 33.94
CA LEU A 605 12.59 7.80 33.04
C LEU A 605 12.00 9.00 32.29
N GLY A 606 12.56 10.19 32.52
CA GLY A 606 12.10 11.45 31.92
C GLY A 606 13.07 12.00 30.87
N TYR A 607 12.54 12.70 29.86
CA TYR A 607 13.35 13.38 28.85
C TYR A 607 13.93 14.71 29.40
N GLY A 608 15.24 14.89 29.31
CA GLY A 608 15.83 16.24 29.37
C GLY A 608 15.66 16.91 28.00
N ARG A 609 14.76 17.91 27.87
CA ARG A 609 14.69 18.78 26.68
C ARG A 609 16.01 19.53 26.50
N VAL A 610 16.92 19.01 25.69
CA VAL A 610 18.11 19.75 25.25
C VAL A 610 18.30 19.50 23.74
N PRO A 611 18.76 20.50 22.95
CA PRO A 611 19.25 20.28 21.57
C PRO A 611 20.32 19.16 21.55
N PRO A 612 20.90 18.76 20.40
CA PRO A 612 21.86 17.65 20.32
C PRO A 612 23.21 17.88 21.03
N GLN A 613 23.24 18.66 22.10
CA GLN A 613 24.27 18.71 23.13
C GLN A 613 23.83 17.89 24.35
N PHE A 614 24.01 16.58 24.22
CA PHE A 614 24.50 15.62 25.23
C PHE A 614 24.30 15.96 26.71
N TYR A 615 23.23 15.45 27.34
CA TYR A 615 23.24 15.09 28.78
C TYR A 615 22.30 13.91 29.05
N PRO A 616 22.63 13.01 30.01
CA PRO A 616 21.81 11.85 30.37
C PRO A 616 20.51 12.26 31.10
N PRO A 617 19.43 11.45 31.02
CA PRO A 617 18.17 11.73 31.71
C PRO A 617 18.28 11.55 33.24
N VAL A 618 17.37 12.21 33.96
CA VAL A 618 17.22 12.10 35.42
C VAL A 618 16.40 10.84 35.72
N ILE A 619 16.94 9.94 36.55
CA ILE A 619 16.26 8.73 37.05
C ILE A 619 15.86 9.00 38.51
N THR A 620 14.58 8.81 38.84
CA THR A 620 14.10 8.77 40.23
C THR A 620 13.41 7.42 40.46
N GLY A 621 13.84 6.67 41.47
CA GLY A 621 13.24 5.40 41.88
C GLY A 621 13.75 4.95 43.25
N GLU A 622 12.86 4.38 44.07
CA GLU A 622 13.15 3.74 45.36
C GLU A 622 12.84 2.23 45.26
N GLY A 623 13.77 1.35 45.65
CA GLY A 623 13.51 -0.07 45.96
C GLY A 623 13.30 -1.09 44.82
N TRP A 624 14.22 -2.09 44.76
CA TRP A 624 14.16 -3.44 44.13
C TRP A 624 14.02 -3.64 42.59
N SER A 625 15.16 -3.93 41.93
CA SER A 625 15.46 -5.06 41.00
C SER A 625 16.73 -4.77 40.15
N ARG A 626 17.38 -5.80 39.58
CA ARG A 626 18.58 -5.70 38.70
C ARG A 626 18.21 -5.21 37.29
N THR A 627 17.53 -4.08 37.18
CA THR A 627 17.22 -3.48 35.88
C THR A 627 18.48 -2.82 35.31
N ARG A 628 19.02 -3.34 34.20
CA ARG A 628 20.10 -2.67 33.45
C ARG A 628 19.53 -1.69 32.46
N ILE A 629 19.53 -0.41 32.84
CA ILE A 629 19.16 0.69 31.96
C ILE A 629 20.44 1.17 31.28
N ARG A 630 20.49 1.06 29.94
CA ARG A 630 21.59 1.60 29.13
C ARG A 630 21.03 2.70 28.25
N ILE A 631 21.51 3.92 28.44
CA ILE A 631 21.16 5.07 27.60
C ILE A 631 22.46 5.55 26.97
N THR A 632 22.49 5.61 25.64
CA THR A 632 23.65 6.09 24.89
C THR A 632 23.21 7.23 23.98
N GLY A 633 23.60 8.46 24.32
CA GLY A 633 23.63 9.58 23.40
C GLY A 633 25.08 9.84 23.01
N GLY A 634 25.46 9.54 21.76
CA GLY A 634 26.84 9.56 21.26
C GLY A 634 27.89 8.90 22.18
N ASP A 635 29.17 9.28 22.06
CA ASP A 635 30.37 8.53 22.53
C ASP A 635 30.50 8.23 24.05
N ALA A 636 29.44 8.38 24.85
CA ALA A 636 29.44 7.99 26.26
C ALA A 636 28.24 7.08 26.61
N SER A 637 28.52 5.96 27.29
CA SER A 637 27.51 5.08 27.87
C SER A 637 27.43 5.29 29.37
N THR A 638 26.24 5.58 29.89
CA THR A 638 25.96 5.55 31.33
C THR A 638 25.22 4.25 31.65
N PHE A 639 25.73 3.48 32.61
CA PHE A 639 25.04 2.32 33.19
C PHE A 639 24.55 2.73 34.58
N ILE A 640 23.29 2.46 34.89
CA ILE A 640 22.76 2.57 36.24
C ILE A 640 22.35 1.15 36.65
N ASP A 641 23.19 0.52 37.47
CA ASP A 641 22.85 -0.70 38.20
C ASP A 641 22.28 -0.27 39.56
N HIS A 642 21.04 -0.64 39.88
CA HIS A 642 20.54 -0.49 41.24
C HIS A 642 21.21 -1.54 42.15
N PRO A 643 21.82 -1.14 43.29
CA PRO A 643 22.32 -2.10 44.26
C PRO A 643 21.14 -2.88 44.89
N PRO A 644 21.33 -4.13 45.32
CA PRO A 644 20.21 -4.98 45.77
C PRO A 644 19.51 -4.54 47.06
N ASN A 645 20.01 -3.54 47.79
CA ASN A 645 19.52 -3.21 49.13
C ASN A 645 19.47 -1.70 49.34
N ASN A 646 18.29 -1.11 49.13
CA ASN A 646 17.56 -0.30 50.11
C ASN A 646 16.25 0.18 49.48
#